data_AF-B3PG16-F1
#
_entry.id   AF-B3PG16-F1
#
_cell.length_a   1.000
_cell.length_b   1.000
_cell.length_c   1.000
_cell.angle_alpha   90.00
_cell.angle_beta   90.00
_cell.angle_gamma   90.00
#
_symmetry.space_group_name_H-M   'P 1'
#
loop_
_entity.id
_entity.type
_entity.pdbx_description
1 polymer ?
#
loop_
_entity_poly.entity_id
_entity_poly.type
_entity_poly.pdbx_seq_one_letter_code
_entity_poly.pdbx_strand_id
1 'polypeptide(L)'
;MKHLISPRILTGLFVIGLGGQAVADCNAPAWSSTTQYKGGEAVVYQGGAFKARWWANVGVAPDTSNPWDVWQFIQPCSSGGNSSSVQASASVSSSGIIVGAQCNWYGNSYPVCQQAASGWGWENQQSCIAYADCASLPAPYGVMGGNSSSVLSGSSVSSSSRLSSSSSIPLSSSLPSSSSSVSSIASSSLSSSSSSMAVPEGNSWTYTAASASITAPAQLVGNVGELQGAGSAVIWNVDVPVTGEYRINLTWSSPYSSKVNTLVMDGTALSYAFAEATVPVTYVQTKTLSAGNHSFGVRVGSSDWGYMNVHSLKLELLGGLTIRSPANFAQLPSGSNIQVVYEKQGSGRLTYSVNDGATQLYGGESPLTIPTQGDGVYRLKFGLEGTVLSSNLRVTVGSANVPEFVEASGTQFVLGNKPFYFNGSNQYYLMYKPEPMANDFFARAKALDMKVVRTWMFCNSSSTHDGVCINKKSGSSFILVKPESERTADEKALITRSFELFDNYVAQAEANDMRLVLSLSDYWDYFGKIEDYGPYGSASGRALFKTFITNLLNHVNPLTGKAYKDDPTIMMWELANEPRYTTGNFADFKVWVADIAAHIKSIAPHQLVSIGSESSFGIALDDTYASLVELNRDPNIDAISAHLYPTSWRMTDEQVLSNIQKLADLAREVGKPAYIGELGWPAHAQRTTGSNFIELSSFTDQAAVDSFVSISLTQRANYMESWYAKAYANKDAIGGFLIWQLSGKEWGNGGTPLRGCQWCAGPYGEPTGGWSGNHDGYQFYCALNEAEMSLTQLGALGSNKEGDKIHMDLHKLSCDVMKAYSGKYRSLMQ
;
A
#
# COMPACT_ATOMS: atom_id res chain seq x y z
N MET A 1 -61.31 10.71 -13.52
CA MET A 1 -62.57 10.88 -12.74
C MET A 1 -62.22 10.91 -11.25
N LYS A 2 -63.17 11.27 -10.39
CA LYS A 2 -63.06 11.38 -8.91
C LYS A 2 -62.55 10.05 -8.28
N HIS A 3 -61.93 9.99 -7.08
CA HIS A 3 -62.38 10.54 -5.80
C HIS A 3 -61.27 10.79 -4.75
N LEU A 4 -61.55 11.69 -3.79
CA LEU A 4 -60.83 11.87 -2.51
C LEU A 4 -61.33 10.89 -1.44
N ILE A 5 -60.52 10.61 -0.41
CA ILE A 5 -60.92 10.59 1.03
C ILE A 5 -59.76 11.15 1.90
N SER A 6 -60.10 11.81 3.02
CA SER A 6 -59.20 12.47 4.00
C SER A 6 -59.33 11.78 5.39
N PRO A 7 -58.37 11.87 6.34
CA PRO A 7 -58.27 10.95 7.48
C PRO A 7 -58.95 11.43 8.78
N ARG A 8 -59.32 10.50 9.66
CA ARG A 8 -59.59 10.76 11.10
C ARG A 8 -59.21 9.58 12.02
N ILE A 9 -58.17 9.82 12.83
CA ILE A 9 -58.09 9.63 14.30
C ILE A 9 -59.12 8.68 14.96
N LEU A 10 -58.63 7.67 15.69
CA LEU A 10 -58.99 7.48 17.10
C LEU A 10 -57.87 6.79 17.91
N THR A 11 -57.78 7.12 19.19
CA THR A 11 -56.74 6.74 20.16
C THR A 11 -57.02 5.42 20.89
N GLY A 12 -55.97 4.67 21.27
CA GLY A 12 -56.05 3.53 22.19
C GLY A 12 -54.67 3.09 22.70
N LEU A 13 -54.44 3.19 24.02
CA LEU A 13 -53.16 3.03 24.70
C LEU A 13 -52.41 1.72 24.42
N PHE A 14 -51.07 1.81 24.40
CA PHE A 14 -50.22 0.77 25.00
C PHE A 14 -49.20 1.41 25.95
N VAL A 15 -48.97 0.78 27.10
CA VAL A 15 -48.13 1.31 28.18
C VAL A 15 -46.67 0.96 27.92
N ILE A 16 -45.80 1.97 27.85
CA ILE A 16 -44.34 1.78 27.87
C ILE A 16 -43.86 1.95 29.32
N GLY A 17 -43.29 0.89 29.87
CA GLY A 17 -42.54 0.97 31.13
C GLY A 17 -41.23 1.71 30.92
N LEU A 18 -41.08 2.88 31.54
CA LEU A 18 -39.84 3.66 31.52
C LEU A 18 -38.76 3.00 32.38
N GLY A 19 -37.85 2.26 31.75
CA GLY A 19 -36.48 2.14 32.23
C GLY A 19 -35.69 3.38 31.77
N GLY A 20 -35.31 4.25 32.70
CA GLY A 20 -34.90 5.62 32.37
C GLY A 20 -33.58 5.74 31.62
N GLN A 21 -33.57 6.54 30.55
CA GLN A 21 -32.36 7.25 30.13
C GLN A 21 -32.03 8.29 31.22
N ALA A 22 -30.78 8.30 31.70
CA ALA A 22 -30.32 9.37 32.57
C ALA A 22 -30.27 10.70 31.79
N VAL A 23 -31.13 11.64 32.16
CA VAL A 23 -31.12 12.99 31.60
C VAL A 23 -29.90 13.72 32.13
N ALA A 24 -28.97 14.08 31.25
CA ALA A 24 -27.78 14.85 31.58
C ALA A 24 -28.14 16.34 31.77
N ASP A 25 -28.69 16.64 32.94
CA ASP A 25 -28.95 18.00 33.42
C ASP A 25 -27.68 18.59 34.07
N CYS A 26 -27.69 19.90 34.36
CA CYS A 26 -26.61 20.63 35.05
C CYS A 26 -26.34 20.19 36.51
N ASN A 27 -26.90 19.05 36.91
CA ASN A 27 -26.70 18.35 38.18
C ASN A 27 -25.65 17.22 38.07
N ALA A 28 -25.01 17.05 36.91
CA ALA A 28 -23.92 16.10 36.73
C ALA A 28 -22.68 16.47 37.60
N PRO A 29 -21.82 15.51 37.98
CA PRO A 29 -20.61 15.80 38.76
C PRO A 29 -19.70 16.81 38.06
N ALA A 30 -18.97 17.61 38.85
CA ALA A 30 -17.91 18.46 38.28
C ALA A 30 -16.86 17.59 37.59
N TRP A 31 -16.41 18.02 36.40
CA TRP A 31 -15.31 17.34 35.71
C TRP A 31 -14.04 17.38 36.56
N SER A 32 -13.37 16.23 36.64
CA SER A 32 -12.15 16.03 37.42
C SER A 32 -11.02 15.62 36.51
N SER A 33 -9.89 16.31 36.61
CA SER A 33 -8.66 16.00 35.88
C SER A 33 -8.03 14.67 36.29
N THR A 34 -8.46 14.04 37.39
CA THR A 34 -7.94 12.76 37.90
C THR A 34 -8.87 11.58 37.65
N THR A 35 -10.02 11.79 36.98
CA THR A 35 -11.05 10.78 36.77
C THR A 35 -11.14 10.39 35.30
N GLN A 36 -11.27 9.08 35.01
CA GLN A 36 -11.59 8.58 33.68
C GLN A 36 -13.10 8.53 33.50
N TYR A 37 -13.58 8.83 32.29
CA TYR A 37 -15.02 8.80 31.99
C TYR A 37 -15.31 7.88 30.81
N LYS A 38 -16.42 7.15 30.87
CA LYS A 38 -16.88 6.23 29.81
C LYS A 38 -17.86 6.93 28.86
N GLY A 39 -17.96 6.42 27.64
CA GLY A 39 -18.93 6.90 26.66
C GLY A 39 -20.34 6.89 27.24
N GLY A 40 -20.99 8.05 27.25
CA GLY A 40 -22.31 8.27 27.82
C GLY A 40 -22.32 9.02 29.16
N GLU A 41 -21.21 9.07 29.89
CA GLU A 41 -21.13 9.77 31.19
C GLU A 41 -21.11 11.29 31.02
N ALA A 42 -21.73 12.00 31.96
CA ALA A 42 -21.91 13.45 31.90
C ALA A 42 -21.17 14.16 33.04
N VAL A 43 -20.69 15.37 32.76
CA VAL A 43 -19.93 16.23 33.68
C VAL A 43 -20.32 17.70 33.52
N VAL A 44 -20.07 18.51 34.54
CA VAL A 44 -20.11 19.98 34.46
C VAL A 44 -18.69 20.54 34.48
N TYR A 45 -18.35 21.38 33.49
CA TYR A 45 -17.04 22.03 33.39
C TYR A 45 -17.20 23.47 32.89
N GLN A 46 -16.50 24.42 33.51
CA GLN A 46 -16.52 25.86 33.15
C GLN A 46 -17.92 26.46 32.86
N GLY A 47 -18.96 26.02 33.58
CA GLY A 47 -20.33 26.51 33.40
C GLY A 47 -21.11 25.89 32.24
N GLY A 48 -20.61 24.82 31.60
CA GLY A 48 -21.34 24.00 30.64
C GLY A 48 -21.54 22.56 31.13
N ALA A 49 -22.65 21.94 30.73
CA ALA A 49 -22.86 20.50 30.83
C ALA A 49 -22.35 19.80 29.57
N PHE A 50 -21.54 18.76 29.75
CA PHE A 50 -20.92 17.99 28.69
C PHE A 50 -21.19 16.50 28.88
N LYS A 51 -21.19 15.75 27.78
CA LYS A 51 -21.34 14.29 27.76
C LYS A 51 -20.18 13.66 26.99
N ALA A 52 -19.50 12.70 27.59
CA ALA A 52 -18.47 11.93 26.91
C ALA A 52 -19.11 11.14 25.76
N ARG A 53 -18.65 11.35 24.52
CA ARG A 53 -19.13 10.63 23.32
C ARG A 53 -18.65 9.18 23.31
N TRP A 54 -17.40 8.99 23.70
CA TRP A 54 -16.71 7.71 23.92
C TRP A 54 -15.84 7.85 25.18
N TRP A 55 -14.88 6.95 25.39
CA TRP A 55 -14.02 6.99 26.57
C TRP A 55 -13.11 8.24 26.60
N ALA A 56 -13.11 8.95 27.74
CA ALA A 56 -12.27 10.11 27.99
C ALA A 56 -11.16 9.77 29.00
N ASN A 57 -9.93 10.04 28.56
CA ASN A 57 -8.70 9.75 29.29
C ASN A 57 -8.50 10.73 30.47
N VAL A 58 -7.66 10.36 31.44
CA VAL A 58 -7.34 11.23 32.60
C VAL A 58 -6.77 12.56 32.11
N GLY A 59 -7.32 13.68 32.59
CA GLY A 59 -6.84 15.03 32.27
C GLY A 59 -7.39 15.66 30.98
N VAL A 60 -8.16 14.94 30.17
CA VAL A 60 -8.78 15.50 28.94
C VAL A 60 -10.01 16.34 29.31
N ALA A 61 -9.85 17.66 29.35
CA ALA A 61 -10.91 18.62 29.70
C ALA A 61 -11.92 18.83 28.56
N PRO A 62 -13.20 19.09 28.87
CA PRO A 62 -14.19 19.48 27.86
C PRO A 62 -13.87 20.81 27.18
N ASP A 63 -13.80 20.81 25.84
CA ASP A 63 -13.71 22.00 25.00
C ASP A 63 -14.98 22.16 24.12
N THR A 64 -15.32 23.40 23.78
CA THR A 64 -16.41 23.75 22.86
C THR A 64 -15.93 24.20 21.48
N SER A 65 -14.61 24.40 21.29
CA SER A 65 -14.03 24.87 20.03
C SER A 65 -14.09 23.84 18.89
N ASN A 66 -14.12 22.54 19.23
CA ASN A 66 -14.11 21.43 18.29
C ASN A 66 -15.40 20.59 18.41
N PRO A 67 -16.30 20.59 17.41
CA PRO A 67 -17.56 19.83 17.49
C PRO A 67 -17.38 18.30 17.46
N TRP A 68 -16.20 17.82 17.08
CA TRP A 68 -15.84 16.39 16.99
C TRP A 68 -14.99 15.89 18.16
N ASP A 69 -14.86 16.69 19.23
CA ASP A 69 -14.09 16.30 20.41
C ASP A 69 -14.78 15.19 21.24
N VAL A 70 -14.00 14.56 22.13
CA VAL A 70 -14.43 13.52 23.07
C VAL A 70 -15.64 13.96 23.90
N TRP A 71 -15.72 15.25 24.21
CA TRP A 71 -16.80 15.86 24.96
C TRP A 71 -17.83 16.52 24.04
N GLN A 72 -19.06 16.03 24.06
CA GLN A 72 -20.20 16.71 23.45
C GLN A 72 -20.74 17.76 24.41
N PHE A 73 -20.66 19.04 24.02
CA PHE A 73 -21.42 20.10 24.70
C PHE A 73 -22.92 19.86 24.58
N ILE A 74 -23.64 19.99 25.70
CA ILE A 74 -25.10 19.79 25.78
C ILE A 74 -25.82 21.12 25.96
N GLN A 75 -25.49 21.86 27.04
CA GLN A 75 -26.17 23.10 27.41
C GLN A 75 -25.36 23.93 28.42
N PRO A 76 -25.54 25.26 28.47
CA PRO A 76 -24.95 26.11 29.50
C PRO A 76 -25.70 25.97 30.84
N CYS A 77 -24.95 26.02 31.95
CA CYS A 77 -25.47 25.91 33.31
C CYS A 77 -25.50 27.27 34.02
N SER A 78 -26.70 27.70 34.43
CA SER A 78 -26.92 29.02 35.03
C SER A 78 -26.63 29.04 36.53
N SER A 79 -25.86 30.02 36.99
CA SER A 79 -25.51 30.20 38.41
C SER A 79 -26.64 30.85 39.23
N GLY A 80 -27.64 30.04 39.61
CA GLY A 80 -28.66 30.42 40.59
C GLY A 80 -28.11 30.36 42.02
N GLY A 81 -27.80 31.51 42.62
CA GLY A 81 -27.22 31.55 43.96
C GLY A 81 -28.22 31.32 45.10
N ASN A 82 -27.75 30.67 46.17
CA ASN A 82 -28.29 30.93 47.51
C ASN A 82 -27.17 30.81 48.56
N SER A 83 -27.06 31.82 49.43
CA SER A 83 -25.91 32.01 50.32
C SER A 83 -26.06 31.32 51.68
N SER A 84 -24.96 30.79 52.22
CA SER A 84 -24.77 30.69 53.68
C SER A 84 -23.30 30.86 54.03
N SER A 85 -23.04 31.70 55.02
CA SER A 85 -21.74 32.30 55.36
C SER A 85 -20.84 31.41 56.21
N VAL A 86 -19.53 31.45 55.97
CA VAL A 86 -18.53 31.86 56.99
C VAL A 86 -17.41 32.63 56.28
N GLN A 87 -16.94 33.73 56.87
CA GLN A 87 -15.74 34.44 56.42
C GLN A 87 -14.70 34.44 57.56
N ALA A 88 -13.42 34.43 57.14
CA ALA A 88 -12.22 34.83 57.88
C ALA A 88 -11.47 33.80 58.76
N SER A 89 -10.18 33.72 58.44
CA SER A 89 -9.03 33.53 59.35
C SER A 89 -8.61 32.12 59.77
N ALA A 90 -7.70 31.55 58.98
CA ALA A 90 -6.50 30.87 59.51
C ALA A 90 -5.32 31.07 58.56
N SER A 91 -4.42 32.00 58.88
CA SER A 91 -3.10 32.07 58.26
C SER A 91 -2.25 30.90 58.76
N VAL A 92 -1.97 29.91 57.91
CA VAL A 92 -0.97 28.88 58.21
C VAL A 92 0.35 29.26 57.56
N SER A 93 1.32 29.56 58.41
CA SER A 93 2.65 30.01 58.07
C SER A 93 3.46 28.97 57.29
N SER A 94 4.25 29.49 56.35
CA SER A 94 5.37 28.83 55.67
C SER A 94 6.12 27.85 56.58
N SER A 95 5.99 26.56 56.28
CA SER A 95 6.69 25.49 57.00
C SER A 95 7.68 24.81 56.06
N GLY A 96 8.89 25.39 56.01
CA GLY A 96 10.12 24.82 55.44
C GLY A 96 10.03 23.98 54.17
N ILE A 97 10.07 24.62 52.99
CA ILE A 97 10.52 23.95 51.76
C ILE A 97 11.98 23.52 51.99
N ILE A 98 12.20 22.21 52.09
CA ILE A 98 13.54 21.64 52.16
C ILE A 98 14.15 21.75 50.76
N VAL A 99 15.08 22.69 50.58
CA VAL A 99 15.80 22.87 49.31
C VAL A 99 16.59 21.59 49.00
N GLY A 100 16.19 20.88 47.94
CA GLY A 100 16.77 19.61 47.53
C GLY A 100 15.97 18.35 47.89
N ALA A 101 14.77 18.47 48.49
CA ALA A 101 13.89 17.33 48.68
C ALA A 101 13.45 16.71 47.34
N GLN A 102 13.35 15.39 47.31
CA GLN A 102 12.78 14.61 46.22
C GLN A 102 11.39 14.06 46.61
N CYS A 103 10.73 13.44 45.65
CA CYS A 103 9.38 12.91 45.73
C CYS A 103 9.36 11.53 45.09
N ASN A 104 9.04 10.49 45.87
CA ASN A 104 8.70 9.18 45.33
C ASN A 104 7.28 9.24 44.76
N TRP A 105 7.16 9.62 43.50
CA TRP A 105 5.88 9.65 42.79
C TRP A 105 5.64 8.28 42.14
N TYR A 106 4.85 7.46 42.83
CA TYR A 106 4.45 6.11 42.37
C TYR A 106 5.62 5.20 41.92
N GLY A 107 6.77 5.30 42.59
CA GLY A 107 7.96 4.46 42.34
C GLY A 107 9.10 5.17 41.60
N ASN A 108 8.90 6.41 41.16
CA ASN A 108 9.90 7.21 40.45
C ASN A 108 10.27 8.46 41.26
N SER A 109 11.56 8.84 41.28
CA SER A 109 12.03 9.98 42.08
C SER A 109 12.08 11.28 41.27
N TYR A 110 11.42 12.33 41.76
CA TYR A 110 11.40 13.66 41.17
C TYR A 110 11.77 14.74 42.19
N PRO A 111 12.40 15.86 41.81
CA PRO A 111 12.52 17.04 42.68
C PRO A 111 11.17 17.55 43.19
N VAL A 112 11.16 18.13 44.38
CA VAL A 112 10.02 18.92 44.86
C VAL A 112 10.14 20.38 44.38
N CYS A 113 9.05 20.96 43.88
CA CYS A 113 9.01 22.35 43.43
C CYS A 113 9.14 23.35 44.60
N GLN A 114 9.81 24.48 44.34
CA GLN A 114 10.00 25.57 45.30
C GLN A 114 8.93 26.65 45.19
N GLN A 115 8.26 26.78 44.03
CA GLN A 115 7.28 27.83 43.76
C GLN A 115 5.91 27.30 43.32
N ALA A 116 5.83 26.10 42.72
CA ALA A 116 4.54 25.49 42.41
C ALA A 116 3.76 25.11 43.69
N ALA A 117 2.58 25.72 43.86
CA ALA A 117 1.71 25.49 45.01
C ALA A 117 0.92 24.17 44.94
N SER A 118 0.66 23.67 43.73
CA SER A 118 0.01 22.39 43.47
C SER A 118 0.36 21.83 42.09
N GLY A 119 0.36 20.51 41.94
CA GLY A 119 0.58 19.80 40.68
C GLY A 119 2.06 19.69 40.27
N TRP A 120 2.28 19.52 38.97
CA TRP A 120 3.63 19.49 38.39
C TRP A 120 4.11 20.91 38.03
N GLY A 121 5.39 21.17 38.26
CA GLY A 121 6.07 22.38 37.84
C GLY A 121 7.35 22.08 37.06
N TRP A 122 7.95 23.12 36.50
CA TRP A 122 9.25 23.05 35.83
C TRP A 122 10.18 24.11 36.41
N GLU A 123 11.14 23.66 37.21
CA GLU A 123 12.06 24.53 37.94
C GLU A 123 13.48 23.97 37.84
N ASN A 124 14.48 24.83 37.70
CA ASN A 124 15.90 24.42 37.59
C ASN A 124 16.19 23.41 36.46
N GLN A 125 15.52 23.55 35.31
CA GLN A 125 15.68 22.72 34.10
C GLN A 125 15.29 21.23 34.27
N GLN A 126 14.36 20.93 35.18
CA GLN A 126 13.80 19.59 35.37
C GLN A 126 12.35 19.66 35.87
N SER A 127 11.57 18.61 35.59
CA SER A 127 10.22 18.48 36.14
C SER A 127 10.29 18.32 37.65
N CYS A 128 9.45 19.04 38.37
CA CYS A 128 9.30 18.94 39.81
C CYS A 128 7.82 18.74 40.19
N ILE A 129 7.57 18.32 41.42
CA ILE A 129 6.23 18.09 41.97
C ILE A 129 6.02 19.03 43.14
N ALA A 130 4.90 19.74 43.20
CA ALA A 130 4.56 20.60 44.34
C ALA A 130 4.58 19.81 45.65
N TYR A 131 5.13 20.41 46.72
CA TYR A 131 5.32 19.73 48.00
C TYR A 131 4.01 19.16 48.56
N ALA A 132 2.91 19.90 48.42
CA ALA A 132 1.59 19.51 48.93
C ALA A 132 1.09 18.20 48.32
N ASP A 133 1.13 18.07 46.98
CA ASP A 133 0.67 16.87 46.29
C ASP A 133 1.58 15.68 46.59
N CYS A 134 2.90 15.89 46.61
CA CYS A 134 3.83 14.83 46.98
C CYS A 134 3.62 14.35 48.43
N ALA A 135 3.44 15.27 49.38
CA ALA A 135 3.20 14.95 50.78
C ALA A 135 1.80 14.34 51.03
N SER A 136 0.87 14.46 50.08
CA SER A 136 -0.46 13.86 50.15
C SER A 136 -0.50 12.37 49.75
N LEU A 137 0.58 11.83 49.18
CA LEU A 137 0.62 10.45 48.70
C LEU A 137 0.63 9.42 49.86
N PRO A 138 -0.08 8.29 49.71
CA PRO A 138 0.00 7.18 50.64
C PRO A 138 1.32 6.41 50.49
N ALA A 139 1.84 5.89 51.61
CA ALA A 139 3.06 5.06 51.63
C ALA A 139 2.94 3.84 50.68
N PRO A 140 4.02 3.44 49.98
CA PRO A 140 5.43 3.84 50.17
C PRO A 140 5.85 5.11 49.41
N TYR A 141 4.89 5.86 48.86
CA TYR A 141 5.12 7.06 48.06
C TYR A 141 5.15 8.33 48.93
N GLY A 142 5.72 9.42 48.40
CA GLY A 142 5.82 10.71 49.10
C GLY A 142 7.22 11.32 49.17
N VAL A 143 7.39 12.39 49.96
CA VAL A 143 8.62 13.21 50.00
C VAL A 143 9.81 12.43 50.59
N MET A 144 10.95 12.50 49.93
CA MET A 144 12.22 11.84 50.28
C MET A 144 13.35 12.87 50.45
N GLY A 145 14.24 12.65 51.42
CA GLY A 145 15.51 13.37 51.53
C GLY A 145 15.44 14.76 52.18
N GLY A 146 15.46 14.78 53.52
CA GLY A 146 15.91 15.94 54.30
C GLY A 146 17.25 15.58 54.95
N ASN A 147 18.34 16.24 54.55
CA ASN A 147 19.69 15.76 54.86
C ASN A 147 20.27 16.37 56.15
N SER A 148 20.73 15.52 57.06
CA SER A 148 21.77 15.86 58.03
C SER A 148 23.12 15.29 57.58
N SER A 149 24.00 16.16 57.06
CA SER A 149 25.50 16.08 57.00
C SER A 149 26.19 14.71 56.73
N SER A 150 27.16 14.56 55.80
CA SER A 150 28.45 15.31 55.79
C SER A 150 29.36 15.08 54.54
N VAL A 151 30.04 16.17 54.12
CA VAL A 151 31.39 16.38 53.50
C VAL A 151 32.23 15.20 52.91
N LEU A 152 32.71 15.31 51.64
CA LEU A 152 34.16 15.49 51.26
C LEU A 152 34.52 15.48 49.73
N SER A 153 35.64 16.16 49.43
CA SER A 153 36.30 16.49 48.13
C SER A 153 36.95 15.29 47.38
N GLY A 154 37.50 15.39 46.14
CA GLY A 154 37.58 16.45 45.13
C GLY A 154 38.70 16.25 44.07
N SER A 155 38.74 17.13 43.05
CA SER A 155 39.85 17.54 42.15
C SER A 155 40.61 16.56 41.23
N SER A 156 41.03 17.11 40.07
CA SER A 156 41.71 16.49 38.92
C SER A 156 43.21 16.80 38.84
N VAL A 157 43.99 16.02 38.07
CA VAL A 157 45.17 16.52 37.29
C VAL A 157 45.57 15.59 36.13
N SER A 158 46.23 16.18 35.12
CA SER A 158 46.69 15.57 33.85
C SER A 158 48.22 15.49 33.75
N SER A 159 48.77 14.72 32.80
CA SER A 159 50.10 14.98 32.15
C SER A 159 50.34 13.99 30.97
N SER A 160 50.53 14.46 29.73
CA SER A 160 51.81 14.75 29.02
C SER A 160 52.28 13.54 28.18
N SER A 161 52.75 13.63 26.92
CA SER A 161 53.77 14.50 26.29
C SER A 161 53.71 14.34 24.74
N ARG A 162 53.86 15.40 23.90
CA ARG A 162 55.09 15.89 23.17
C ARG A 162 55.71 14.87 22.16
N LEU A 163 56.24 15.21 20.97
CA LEU A 163 56.66 16.48 20.31
C LEU A 163 56.89 16.28 18.78
N SER A 164 56.77 17.35 17.96
CA SER A 164 57.58 17.68 16.74
C SER A 164 57.62 16.80 15.47
N SER A 165 57.92 17.28 14.24
CA SER A 165 57.90 18.63 13.61
C SER A 165 58.35 18.60 12.12
N SER A 166 57.91 19.58 11.29
CA SER A 166 58.50 19.99 9.98
C SER A 166 58.30 19.01 8.79
N SER A 167 58.42 19.35 7.49
CA SER A 167 58.94 20.53 6.75
C SER A 167 58.14 20.81 5.44
N SER A 168 58.57 21.78 4.62
CA SER A 168 57.73 22.52 3.64
C SER A 168 58.33 22.75 2.24
N ILE A 169 57.48 22.74 1.16
CA ILE A 169 57.60 23.56 -0.10
C ILE A 169 58.78 23.14 -1.06
N PRO A 170 58.92 23.49 -2.39
CA PRO A 170 58.13 24.29 -3.39
C PRO A 170 57.85 23.67 -4.81
N LEU A 171 57.05 24.40 -5.65
CA LEU A 171 57.05 24.63 -7.14
C LEU A 171 57.37 23.45 -8.15
N SER A 172 57.04 23.43 -9.47
CA SER A 172 56.62 24.36 -10.57
C SER A 172 56.13 23.49 -11.78
N SER A 173 55.57 23.93 -12.92
CA SER A 173 54.96 25.17 -13.48
C SER A 173 54.36 24.90 -14.89
N SER A 174 53.55 25.84 -15.44
CA SER A 174 53.22 26.07 -16.90
C SER A 174 52.63 24.93 -17.78
N LEU A 175 51.43 25.01 -18.38
CA LEU A 175 50.90 25.92 -19.45
C LEU A 175 51.55 25.71 -20.85
N PRO A 176 50.88 25.98 -22.01
CA PRO A 176 49.57 26.66 -22.20
C PRO A 176 48.55 26.02 -23.21
N SER A 177 47.32 26.57 -23.20
CA SER A 177 46.37 26.95 -24.29
C SER A 177 46.45 26.28 -25.69
N SER A 178 45.34 26.01 -26.43
CA SER A 178 44.29 26.96 -26.83
C SER A 178 43.11 26.36 -27.64
N SER A 179 41.91 26.97 -27.54
CA SER A 179 40.89 27.26 -28.62
C SER A 179 40.33 26.14 -29.54
N SER A 180 39.05 26.12 -29.99
CA SER A 180 37.84 26.93 -29.72
C SER A 180 36.61 26.40 -30.54
N SER A 181 35.37 26.80 -30.16
CA SER A 181 34.10 26.86 -30.98
C SER A 181 33.54 25.55 -31.60
N VAL A 182 32.33 25.06 -31.27
CA VAL A 182 30.96 25.56 -31.62
C VAL A 182 30.76 25.63 -33.17
N SER A 183 29.88 24.83 -33.80
CA SER A 183 28.43 25.09 -33.91
C SER A 183 27.59 23.90 -34.43
N SER A 184 26.27 24.01 -34.26
CA SER A 184 25.17 23.14 -34.70
C SER A 184 24.87 23.13 -36.21
N ILE A 185 24.04 22.16 -36.69
CA ILE A 185 22.74 22.39 -37.39
C ILE A 185 22.02 21.05 -37.71
N ALA A 186 20.71 21.13 -37.90
CA ALA A 186 19.74 20.01 -38.02
C ALA A 186 19.73 19.26 -39.36
N SER A 187 18.92 18.21 -39.46
CA SER A 187 18.46 17.59 -40.72
C SER A 187 17.06 16.97 -40.59
N SER A 188 16.40 16.79 -41.73
CA SER A 188 14.94 16.87 -41.88
C SER A 188 14.22 15.54 -42.14
N SER A 189 12.89 15.58 -42.00
CA SER A 189 11.94 14.53 -42.35
C SER A 189 11.90 14.20 -43.85
N LEU A 190 11.69 12.92 -44.16
CA LEU A 190 11.17 12.44 -45.45
C LEU A 190 10.35 11.17 -45.22
N SER A 191 9.10 11.17 -45.68
CA SER A 191 8.14 10.07 -45.55
C SER A 191 7.94 9.36 -46.89
N SER A 192 8.11 8.04 -46.93
CA SER A 192 7.78 7.21 -48.09
C SER A 192 7.10 5.92 -47.66
N SER A 193 5.76 5.93 -47.59
CA SER A 193 4.94 4.75 -47.31
C SER A 193 4.74 3.93 -48.59
N SER A 194 5.58 2.94 -48.83
CA SER A 194 5.41 1.94 -49.88
C SER A 194 4.66 0.71 -49.34
N SER A 195 3.33 0.78 -49.27
CA SER A 195 2.49 -0.38 -48.98
C SER A 195 2.45 -1.31 -50.20
N SER A 196 3.27 -2.35 -50.15
CA SER A 196 3.36 -3.40 -51.18
C SER A 196 2.12 -4.30 -51.14
N MET A 197 1.41 -4.41 -52.28
CA MET A 197 0.15 -5.15 -52.37
C MET A 197 0.35 -6.66 -52.22
N ALA A 198 -0.29 -7.27 -51.22
CA ALA A 198 -0.43 -8.71 -51.12
C ALA A 198 -1.43 -9.25 -52.15
N VAL A 199 -1.25 -10.52 -52.57
CA VAL A 199 -2.27 -11.26 -53.32
C VAL A 199 -3.23 -11.90 -52.29
N PRO A 200 -4.51 -11.52 -52.23
CA PRO A 200 -5.45 -12.08 -51.24
C PRO A 200 -6.04 -13.40 -51.73
N GLU A 201 -5.84 -14.48 -50.96
CA GLU A 201 -6.56 -15.75 -51.12
C GLU A 201 -7.49 -15.95 -49.92
N GLY A 202 -8.64 -15.27 -49.94
CA GLY A 202 -9.62 -15.32 -48.85
C GLY A 202 -9.04 -14.77 -47.54
N ASN A 203 -8.95 -15.64 -46.52
CA ASN A 203 -8.45 -15.30 -45.17
C ASN A 203 -6.90 -15.39 -45.06
N SER A 204 -6.17 -15.35 -46.18
CA SER A 204 -4.73 -15.55 -46.23
C SER A 204 -4.04 -14.47 -47.07
N TRP A 205 -2.96 -13.89 -46.51
CA TRP A 205 -2.13 -12.86 -47.14
C TRP A 205 -0.66 -13.30 -47.11
N THR A 206 -0.04 -13.37 -48.29
CA THR A 206 1.38 -13.74 -48.44
C THR A 206 2.19 -12.55 -48.95
N TYR A 207 3.33 -12.30 -48.32
CA TYR A 207 4.27 -11.21 -48.58
C TYR A 207 5.66 -11.80 -48.85
N THR A 208 6.34 -11.35 -49.91
CA THR A 208 7.69 -11.83 -50.27
C THR A 208 8.77 -10.88 -49.74
N ALA A 209 10.04 -11.28 -49.70
CA ALA A 209 11.09 -10.37 -49.21
C ALA A 209 11.22 -9.08 -50.03
N ALA A 210 10.90 -9.10 -51.34
CA ALA A 210 10.84 -7.88 -52.16
C ALA A 210 9.75 -6.87 -51.72
N SER A 211 8.81 -7.30 -50.88
CA SER A 211 7.74 -6.48 -50.32
C SER A 211 8.06 -5.99 -48.90
N ALA A 212 9.26 -6.26 -48.37
CA ALA A 212 9.72 -5.83 -47.06
C ALA A 212 10.45 -4.47 -47.11
N SER A 213 10.43 -3.74 -46.00
CA SER A 213 11.39 -2.68 -45.70
C SER A 213 12.73 -3.32 -45.31
N ILE A 214 13.77 -3.04 -46.08
CA ILE A 214 15.11 -3.64 -45.90
C ILE A 214 16.09 -2.56 -45.44
N THR A 215 16.66 -2.76 -44.25
CA THR A 215 17.58 -1.82 -43.61
C THR A 215 19.01 -2.32 -43.74
N ALA A 216 19.88 -1.48 -44.30
CA ALA A 216 21.31 -1.77 -44.43
C ALA A 216 21.95 -2.12 -43.07
N PRO A 217 22.90 -3.08 -43.00
CA PRO A 217 23.56 -3.74 -44.13
C PRO A 217 22.76 -4.87 -44.83
N ALA A 218 21.48 -5.11 -44.52
CA ALA A 218 20.72 -6.13 -45.25
C ALA A 218 20.55 -5.81 -46.75
N GLN A 219 20.41 -6.83 -47.59
CA GLN A 219 20.24 -6.71 -49.04
C GLN A 219 19.09 -7.59 -49.56
N LEU A 220 18.54 -7.24 -50.72
CA LEU A 220 17.56 -8.06 -51.45
C LEU A 220 18.25 -8.77 -52.62
N VAL A 221 18.33 -10.10 -52.55
CA VAL A 221 18.94 -10.94 -53.60
C VAL A 221 17.92 -11.99 -54.03
N GLY A 222 17.52 -12.00 -55.30
CA GLY A 222 16.63 -13.05 -55.83
C GLY A 222 15.29 -13.21 -55.10
N ASN A 223 14.70 -12.12 -54.59
CA ASN A 223 13.51 -12.12 -53.73
C ASN A 223 13.71 -12.77 -52.34
N VAL A 224 14.95 -12.76 -51.83
CA VAL A 224 15.35 -13.15 -50.48
C VAL A 224 15.99 -11.95 -49.79
N GLY A 225 15.58 -11.67 -48.55
CA GLY A 225 16.19 -10.64 -47.71
C GLY A 225 17.37 -11.24 -46.93
N GLU A 226 18.58 -10.91 -47.33
CA GLU A 226 19.81 -11.37 -46.68
C GLU A 226 20.22 -10.40 -45.57
N LEU A 227 20.29 -10.88 -44.33
CA LEU A 227 20.85 -10.12 -43.20
C LEU A 227 22.37 -10.23 -43.23
N GLN A 228 23.09 -9.11 -43.41
CA GLN A 228 24.55 -9.09 -43.65
C GLN A 228 25.36 -8.36 -42.55
N GLY A 229 24.78 -8.07 -41.38
CA GLY A 229 25.52 -7.52 -40.23
C GLY A 229 24.64 -6.87 -39.16
N ALA A 230 25.27 -6.36 -38.09
CA ALA A 230 24.55 -5.62 -37.05
C ALA A 230 23.81 -4.41 -37.63
N GLY A 231 22.57 -4.17 -37.19
CA GLY A 231 21.68 -3.17 -37.76
C GLY A 231 20.87 -3.62 -38.98
N SER A 232 21.19 -4.78 -39.58
CA SER A 232 20.38 -5.36 -40.66
C SER A 232 18.95 -5.58 -40.21
N ALA A 233 17.97 -5.29 -41.07
CA ALA A 233 16.59 -5.68 -40.84
C ALA A 233 15.85 -5.98 -42.14
N VAL A 234 14.94 -6.96 -42.09
CA VAL A 234 13.95 -7.27 -43.12
C VAL A 234 12.60 -7.27 -42.42
N ILE A 235 11.83 -6.19 -42.60
CA ILE A 235 10.59 -5.93 -41.86
C ILE A 235 9.45 -5.63 -42.84
N TRP A 236 8.41 -6.46 -42.82
CA TRP A 236 7.14 -6.15 -43.46
C TRP A 236 6.31 -5.24 -42.57
N ASN A 237 5.89 -4.10 -43.10
CA ASN A 237 4.80 -3.31 -42.52
C ASN A 237 3.52 -3.72 -43.27
N VAL A 238 2.60 -4.35 -42.56
CA VAL A 238 1.39 -4.95 -43.12
C VAL A 238 0.16 -4.29 -42.50
N ASP A 239 -0.82 -3.97 -43.34
CA ASP A 239 -2.12 -3.51 -42.87
C ASP A 239 -3.02 -4.74 -42.65
N VAL A 240 -3.32 -5.02 -41.38
CA VAL A 240 -4.21 -6.11 -40.98
C VAL A 240 -5.64 -5.63 -41.14
N PRO A 241 -6.48 -6.25 -41.98
CA PRO A 241 -7.77 -5.65 -42.36
C PRO A 241 -8.83 -5.72 -41.27
N VAL A 242 -8.70 -6.64 -40.29
CA VAL A 242 -9.72 -6.96 -39.29
C VAL A 242 -9.07 -7.42 -37.98
N THR A 243 -9.64 -7.03 -36.85
CA THR A 243 -9.19 -7.54 -35.54
C THR A 243 -9.54 -9.03 -35.40
N GLY A 244 -8.57 -9.86 -35.07
CA GLY A 244 -8.78 -11.31 -34.94
C GLY A 244 -7.51 -12.07 -34.55
N GLU A 245 -7.63 -13.38 -34.44
CA GLU A 245 -6.51 -14.29 -34.23
C GLU A 245 -5.92 -14.72 -35.57
N TYR A 246 -4.61 -14.50 -35.72
CA TYR A 246 -3.85 -14.81 -36.92
C TYR A 246 -2.77 -15.85 -36.66
N ARG A 247 -2.62 -16.81 -37.57
CA ARG A 247 -1.41 -17.62 -37.70
C ARG A 247 -0.40 -16.86 -38.55
N ILE A 248 0.70 -16.49 -37.92
CA ILE A 248 1.85 -15.82 -38.52
C ILE A 248 2.87 -16.90 -38.90
N ASN A 249 3.22 -16.94 -40.18
CA ASN A 249 4.17 -17.89 -40.75
C ASN A 249 5.34 -17.09 -41.34
N LEU A 250 6.50 -17.08 -40.67
CA LEU A 250 7.71 -16.43 -41.15
C LEU A 250 8.65 -17.48 -41.74
N THR A 251 8.92 -17.40 -43.03
CA THR A 251 9.79 -18.34 -43.75
C THR A 251 11.22 -17.81 -43.82
N TRP A 252 12.19 -18.58 -43.35
CA TRP A 252 13.60 -18.21 -43.26
C TRP A 252 14.51 -19.39 -43.59
N SER A 253 15.80 -19.16 -43.84
CA SER A 253 16.83 -20.20 -43.84
C SER A 253 18.16 -19.67 -43.31
N SER A 254 19.00 -20.56 -42.77
CA SER A 254 20.32 -20.23 -42.24
C SER A 254 21.32 -21.32 -42.67
N PRO A 255 21.85 -21.23 -43.90
CA PRO A 255 22.49 -22.37 -44.56
C PRO A 255 23.92 -22.70 -44.10
N TYR A 256 24.51 -21.92 -43.20
CA TYR A 256 25.93 -22.06 -42.80
C TYR A 256 26.17 -22.40 -41.32
N SER A 257 25.15 -22.29 -40.47
CA SER A 257 25.14 -22.63 -39.02
C SER A 257 23.86 -22.07 -38.38
N SER A 258 23.56 -22.40 -37.13
CA SER A 258 22.58 -21.67 -36.31
C SER A 258 22.96 -20.19 -36.11
N LYS A 259 21.97 -19.36 -35.77
CA LYS A 259 22.07 -17.90 -35.58
C LYS A 259 21.23 -17.44 -34.42
N VAL A 260 21.57 -16.29 -33.85
CA VAL A 260 20.73 -15.60 -32.86
C VAL A 260 20.42 -14.21 -33.41
N ASN A 261 19.16 -13.97 -33.76
CA ASN A 261 18.69 -12.70 -34.31
C ASN A 261 17.35 -12.32 -33.68
N THR A 262 17.03 -11.04 -33.65
CA THR A 262 15.79 -10.54 -33.05
C THR A 262 14.60 -10.71 -34.00
N LEU A 263 13.67 -11.57 -33.65
CA LEU A 263 12.33 -11.63 -34.23
C LEU A 263 11.56 -10.37 -33.82
N VAL A 264 11.06 -9.62 -34.80
CA VAL A 264 10.20 -8.45 -34.60
C VAL A 264 8.77 -8.86 -34.92
N MET A 265 7.87 -8.78 -33.95
CA MET A 265 6.44 -9.01 -34.14
C MET A 265 5.62 -7.98 -33.38
N ASP A 266 5.31 -6.88 -34.07
CA ASP A 266 4.34 -5.88 -33.66
C ASP A 266 4.67 -5.29 -32.27
N GLY A 267 5.67 -4.40 -32.27
CA GLY A 267 6.24 -3.77 -31.06
C GLY A 267 7.07 -4.71 -30.17
N THR A 268 6.84 -6.02 -30.26
CA THR A 268 7.61 -7.03 -29.52
C THR A 268 8.88 -7.39 -30.27
N ALA A 269 10.01 -7.41 -29.58
CA ALA A 269 11.31 -7.75 -30.12
C ALA A 269 11.95 -8.84 -29.25
N LEU A 270 12.02 -10.08 -29.76
CA LEU A 270 12.52 -11.25 -29.04
C LEU A 270 13.78 -11.79 -29.72
N SER A 271 14.90 -11.89 -29.00
CA SER A 271 16.08 -12.59 -29.51
C SER A 271 15.77 -14.07 -29.66
N TYR A 272 15.94 -14.62 -30.86
CA TYR A 272 15.51 -15.96 -31.23
C TYR A 272 16.65 -16.76 -31.85
N ALA A 273 16.79 -18.02 -31.41
CA ALA A 273 17.79 -18.95 -31.91
C ALA A 273 17.26 -19.67 -33.16
N PHE A 274 17.65 -19.17 -34.33
CA PHE A 274 17.39 -19.80 -35.62
C PHE A 274 18.35 -20.99 -35.80
N ALA A 275 17.80 -22.20 -35.93
CA ALA A 275 18.60 -23.41 -36.20
C ALA A 275 19.33 -23.34 -37.55
N GLU A 276 20.31 -24.20 -37.77
CA GLU A 276 20.87 -24.38 -39.12
C GLU A 276 19.80 -24.97 -40.05
N ALA A 277 19.59 -24.33 -41.21
CA ALA A 277 18.59 -24.73 -42.18
C ALA A 277 19.07 -24.39 -43.59
N THR A 278 19.41 -25.42 -44.38
CA THR A 278 19.87 -25.28 -45.77
C THR A 278 18.73 -25.09 -46.77
N VAL A 279 17.49 -25.39 -46.36
CA VAL A 279 16.25 -25.14 -47.10
C VAL A 279 15.35 -24.16 -46.32
N PRO A 280 14.42 -23.45 -46.98
CA PRO A 280 13.45 -22.60 -46.29
C PRO A 280 12.60 -23.40 -45.29
N VAL A 281 12.54 -22.90 -44.05
CA VAL A 281 11.73 -23.43 -42.95
C VAL A 281 10.83 -22.32 -42.39
N THR A 282 9.70 -22.71 -41.80
CA THR A 282 8.68 -21.76 -41.34
C THR A 282 8.63 -21.71 -39.82
N TYR A 283 8.87 -20.53 -39.25
CA TYR A 283 8.47 -20.20 -37.88
C TYR A 283 6.97 -19.92 -37.85
N VAL A 284 6.24 -20.60 -36.98
CA VAL A 284 4.78 -20.46 -36.84
C VAL A 284 4.45 -19.92 -35.46
N GLN A 285 3.68 -18.84 -35.40
CA GLN A 285 3.13 -18.32 -34.14
C GLN A 285 1.69 -17.85 -34.35
N THR A 286 0.80 -18.20 -33.43
CA THR A 286 -0.55 -17.61 -33.35
C THR A 286 -0.49 -16.35 -32.49
N LYS A 287 -1.06 -15.24 -32.97
CA LYS A 287 -1.18 -13.97 -32.22
C LYS A 287 -2.52 -13.31 -32.53
N THR A 288 -3.16 -12.71 -31.53
CA THR A 288 -4.29 -11.80 -31.78
C THR A 288 -3.74 -10.45 -32.25
N LEU A 289 -4.22 -9.99 -33.40
CA LEU A 289 -3.85 -8.72 -34.03
C LEU A 289 -5.08 -7.81 -34.09
N SER A 290 -4.87 -6.50 -33.94
CA SER A 290 -5.88 -5.49 -34.24
C SER A 290 -6.01 -5.27 -35.76
N ALA A 291 -7.06 -4.58 -36.19
CA ALA A 291 -7.05 -3.96 -37.51
C ALA A 291 -6.06 -2.77 -37.54
N GLY A 292 -5.34 -2.61 -38.65
CA GLY A 292 -4.38 -1.52 -38.89
C GLY A 292 -2.95 -1.99 -39.13
N ASN A 293 -2.00 -1.04 -39.10
CA ASN A 293 -0.60 -1.29 -39.39
C ASN A 293 0.11 -2.09 -38.28
N HIS A 294 0.69 -3.23 -38.66
CA HIS A 294 1.54 -4.09 -37.83
C HIS A 294 2.88 -4.33 -38.52
N SER A 295 3.93 -4.63 -37.75
CA SER A 295 5.29 -4.86 -38.27
C SER A 295 5.81 -6.26 -37.92
N PHE A 296 6.27 -7.01 -38.91
CA PHE A 296 6.78 -8.37 -38.72
C PHE A 296 8.11 -8.57 -39.45
N GLY A 297 9.01 -9.37 -38.90
CA GLY A 297 10.23 -9.78 -39.60
C GLY A 297 11.39 -10.05 -38.65
N VAL A 298 12.61 -9.80 -39.12
CA VAL A 298 13.85 -10.07 -38.37
C VAL A 298 14.78 -8.86 -38.43
N ARG A 299 15.41 -8.53 -37.31
CA ARG A 299 16.51 -7.56 -37.22
C ARG A 299 17.71 -8.14 -36.50
N VAL A 300 18.89 -7.58 -36.74
CA VAL A 300 20.14 -7.92 -36.04
C VAL A 300 20.45 -6.83 -35.03
N GLY A 301 20.14 -7.08 -33.76
CA GLY A 301 20.46 -6.22 -32.62
C GLY A 301 21.96 -6.17 -32.28
N SER A 302 22.33 -5.37 -31.29
CA SER A 302 23.73 -5.18 -30.87
C SER A 302 24.37 -6.40 -30.18
N SER A 303 23.56 -7.32 -29.66
CA SER A 303 23.97 -8.60 -29.05
C SER A 303 23.62 -9.83 -29.90
N ASP A 304 22.99 -9.62 -31.06
CA ASP A 304 22.64 -10.67 -32.00
C ASP A 304 23.85 -11.01 -32.89
N TRP A 305 23.88 -12.19 -33.50
CA TRP A 305 24.98 -12.58 -34.38
C TRP A 305 24.57 -13.44 -35.59
N GLY A 306 24.97 -12.91 -36.75
CA GLY A 306 25.28 -13.66 -37.96
C GLY A 306 24.21 -13.66 -39.05
N TYR A 307 24.66 -14.08 -40.24
CA TYR A 307 23.94 -13.96 -41.50
C TYR A 307 22.86 -15.03 -41.67
N MET A 308 21.68 -14.62 -42.14
CA MET A 308 20.58 -15.51 -42.49
C MET A 308 19.68 -14.90 -43.57
N ASN A 309 18.85 -15.76 -44.17
CA ASN A 309 17.97 -15.44 -45.26
C ASN A 309 16.52 -15.39 -44.77
N VAL A 310 15.80 -14.33 -45.10
CA VAL A 310 14.37 -14.15 -44.79
C VAL A 310 13.61 -14.14 -46.11
N HIS A 311 12.68 -15.09 -46.31
CA HIS A 311 12.08 -15.36 -47.63
C HIS A 311 10.69 -14.74 -47.78
N SER A 312 9.81 -14.96 -46.80
CA SER A 312 8.41 -14.54 -46.88
C SER A 312 7.73 -14.50 -45.51
N LEU A 313 6.66 -13.73 -45.44
CA LEU A 313 5.70 -13.69 -44.35
C LEU A 313 4.33 -14.12 -44.90
N LYS A 314 3.61 -14.99 -44.18
CA LYS A 314 2.22 -15.32 -44.49
C LYS A 314 1.35 -15.18 -43.23
N LEU A 315 0.28 -14.42 -43.34
CA LEU A 315 -0.74 -14.24 -42.31
C LEU A 315 -2.00 -15.00 -42.70
N GLU A 316 -2.55 -15.80 -41.78
CA GLU A 316 -3.82 -16.51 -41.96
C GLU A 316 -4.78 -16.17 -40.82
N LEU A 317 -5.93 -15.57 -41.11
CA LEU A 317 -6.96 -15.30 -40.10
C LEU A 317 -7.65 -16.61 -39.70
N LEU A 318 -7.44 -17.04 -38.45
CA LEU A 318 -8.07 -18.23 -37.86
C LEU A 318 -9.51 -17.93 -37.43
N GLY A 319 -9.75 -16.73 -36.89
CA GLY A 319 -11.07 -16.24 -36.58
C GLY A 319 -11.04 -14.85 -35.95
N GLY A 320 -12.22 -14.24 -35.81
CA GLY A 320 -12.38 -12.93 -35.18
C GLY A 320 -13.65 -12.92 -34.35
N LEU A 321 -13.67 -12.17 -33.25
CA LEU A 321 -14.84 -12.02 -32.39
C LEU A 321 -14.89 -10.59 -31.85
N THR A 322 -16.04 -9.94 -31.97
CA THR A 322 -16.30 -8.61 -31.41
C THR A 322 -17.68 -8.60 -30.76
N ILE A 323 -17.75 -8.23 -29.49
CA ILE A 323 -19.01 -7.99 -28.79
C ILE A 323 -19.38 -6.53 -28.98
N ARG A 324 -20.56 -6.26 -29.58
CA ARG A 324 -21.07 -4.92 -29.92
C ARG A 324 -21.99 -4.36 -28.85
N SER A 325 -22.78 -5.21 -28.22
CA SER A 325 -23.78 -4.84 -27.21
C SER A 325 -24.06 -6.04 -26.29
N PRO A 326 -24.42 -5.83 -25.00
CA PRO A 326 -24.28 -4.56 -24.30
C PRO A 326 -22.81 -4.15 -24.18
N ALA A 327 -22.54 -2.88 -23.89
CA ALA A 327 -21.19 -2.44 -23.58
C ALA A 327 -20.69 -3.11 -22.28
N ASN A 328 -19.38 -3.26 -22.14
CA ASN A 328 -18.82 -3.70 -20.85
C ASN A 328 -19.20 -2.68 -19.78
N PHE A 329 -19.53 -3.14 -18.59
CA PHE A 329 -20.04 -2.35 -17.47
C PHE A 329 -21.42 -1.70 -17.69
N ALA A 330 -22.21 -2.16 -18.66
CA ALA A 330 -23.57 -1.65 -18.87
C ALA A 330 -24.53 -1.98 -17.70
N GLN A 331 -25.45 -1.05 -17.46
CA GLN A 331 -26.61 -1.20 -16.58
C GLN A 331 -27.85 -1.53 -17.41
N LEU A 332 -28.48 -2.65 -17.11
CA LEU A 332 -29.69 -3.15 -17.79
C LEU A 332 -30.92 -3.04 -16.86
N PRO A 333 -32.16 -3.01 -17.41
CA PRO A 333 -33.38 -2.97 -16.61
C PRO A 333 -33.53 -4.19 -15.67
N SER A 334 -34.28 -4.02 -14.58
CA SER A 334 -34.62 -5.13 -13.67
C SER A 334 -35.35 -6.26 -14.41
N GLY A 335 -34.93 -7.50 -14.15
CA GLY A 335 -35.49 -8.71 -14.78
C GLY A 335 -35.26 -8.86 -16.30
N SER A 336 -34.42 -8.05 -16.94
CA SER A 336 -34.18 -8.15 -18.39
C SER A 336 -33.12 -9.20 -18.75
N ASN A 337 -33.42 -10.10 -19.70
CA ASN A 337 -32.42 -10.96 -20.33
C ASN A 337 -31.30 -10.14 -21.00
N ILE A 338 -30.06 -10.65 -20.97
CA ILE A 338 -28.91 -9.99 -21.58
C ILE A 338 -28.91 -10.27 -23.09
N GLN A 339 -28.95 -9.23 -23.92
CA GLN A 339 -28.97 -9.31 -25.38
C GLN A 339 -27.59 -9.05 -25.96
N VAL A 340 -26.84 -10.12 -26.24
CA VAL A 340 -25.46 -10.05 -26.70
C VAL A 340 -25.41 -9.96 -28.23
N VAL A 341 -25.24 -8.76 -28.76
CA VAL A 341 -24.93 -8.53 -30.18
C VAL A 341 -23.43 -8.75 -30.37
N TYR A 342 -23.07 -9.58 -31.34
CA TYR A 342 -21.70 -9.97 -31.65
C TYR A 342 -21.49 -10.10 -33.15
N GLU A 343 -20.27 -9.87 -33.59
CA GLU A 343 -19.78 -10.18 -34.93
C GLU A 343 -18.68 -11.23 -34.80
N LYS A 344 -18.71 -12.25 -35.66
CA LYS A 344 -17.67 -13.28 -35.71
C LYS A 344 -17.14 -13.47 -37.13
N GLN A 345 -15.89 -13.87 -37.23
CA GLN A 345 -15.22 -14.25 -38.48
C GLN A 345 -14.62 -15.64 -38.32
N GLY A 346 -14.60 -16.42 -39.40
CA GLY A 346 -14.25 -17.85 -39.34
C GLY A 346 -15.45 -18.76 -39.04
N SER A 347 -15.23 -20.07 -39.22
CA SER A 347 -16.28 -21.10 -39.16
C SER A 347 -16.64 -21.56 -37.74
N GLY A 348 -15.79 -21.31 -36.74
CA GLY A 348 -16.03 -21.70 -35.35
C GLY A 348 -17.34 -21.17 -34.77
N ARG A 349 -17.94 -21.92 -33.84
CA ARG A 349 -19.10 -21.47 -33.05
C ARG A 349 -18.66 -20.50 -31.96
N LEU A 350 -19.55 -19.59 -31.57
CA LEU A 350 -19.35 -18.74 -30.40
C LEU A 350 -19.33 -19.64 -29.15
N THR A 351 -18.32 -19.49 -28.30
CA THR A 351 -18.34 -20.06 -26.95
C THR A 351 -18.73 -18.99 -25.95
N TYR A 352 -19.46 -19.33 -24.89
CA TYR A 352 -19.69 -18.41 -23.78
C TYR A 352 -19.85 -19.11 -22.43
N SER A 353 -19.51 -18.45 -21.33
CA SER A 353 -19.91 -18.85 -19.97
C SER A 353 -20.51 -17.69 -19.20
N VAL A 354 -21.25 -18.00 -18.13
CA VAL A 354 -21.92 -17.05 -17.24
C VAL A 354 -21.49 -17.34 -15.80
N ASN A 355 -21.06 -16.31 -15.07
CA ASN A 355 -20.59 -16.36 -13.69
C ASN A 355 -19.61 -17.52 -13.44
N ASP A 356 -18.62 -17.63 -14.32
CA ASP A 356 -17.54 -18.64 -14.31
C ASP A 356 -18.02 -20.10 -14.36
N GLY A 357 -19.29 -20.31 -14.75
CA GLY A 357 -19.87 -21.62 -14.99
C GLY A 357 -19.38 -22.30 -16.27
N ALA A 358 -19.96 -23.47 -16.57
CA ALA A 358 -19.55 -24.30 -17.70
C ALA A 358 -19.72 -23.58 -19.06
N THR A 359 -18.67 -23.65 -19.89
CA THR A 359 -18.68 -23.11 -21.26
C THR A 359 -19.74 -23.78 -22.12
N GLN A 360 -20.58 -22.95 -22.74
CA GLN A 360 -21.63 -23.29 -23.70
C GLN A 360 -21.14 -23.04 -25.13
N LEU A 361 -21.73 -23.75 -26.09
CA LEU A 361 -21.51 -23.58 -27.53
C LEU A 361 -22.77 -23.00 -28.18
N TYR A 362 -22.62 -21.89 -28.90
CA TYR A 362 -23.70 -21.20 -29.59
C TYR A 362 -23.43 -21.14 -31.11
N GLY A 363 -24.30 -21.79 -31.88
CA GLY A 363 -24.29 -21.81 -33.34
C GLY A 363 -25.44 -21.03 -33.98
N GLY A 364 -26.13 -20.17 -33.20
CA GLY A 364 -27.19 -19.31 -33.72
C GLY A 364 -26.67 -18.03 -34.36
N GLU A 365 -27.62 -17.22 -34.84
CA GLU A 365 -27.37 -15.86 -35.32
C GLU A 365 -27.31 -14.85 -34.17
N SER A 366 -26.75 -13.67 -34.42
CA SER A 366 -26.76 -12.57 -33.45
C SER A 366 -28.14 -11.89 -33.39
N PRO A 367 -28.66 -11.48 -32.22
CA PRO A 367 -28.05 -11.54 -30.89
C PRO A 367 -28.24 -12.88 -30.16
N LEU A 368 -27.23 -13.25 -29.36
CA LEU A 368 -27.37 -14.27 -28.33
C LEU A 368 -28.18 -13.71 -27.16
N THR A 369 -29.34 -14.29 -26.87
CA THR A 369 -30.10 -14.02 -25.64
C THR A 369 -29.59 -14.90 -24.49
N ILE A 370 -29.13 -14.31 -23.40
CA ILE A 370 -28.77 -15.01 -22.15
C ILE A 370 -29.86 -14.74 -21.10
N PRO A 371 -30.59 -15.77 -20.63
CA PRO A 371 -31.57 -15.62 -19.56
C PRO A 371 -30.93 -15.26 -18.22
N THR A 372 -31.52 -14.29 -17.52
CA THR A 372 -31.09 -13.85 -16.19
C THR A 372 -31.85 -14.58 -15.09
N GLN A 373 -31.18 -14.90 -13.97
CA GLN A 373 -31.78 -15.56 -12.80
C GLN A 373 -32.31 -14.56 -11.75
N GLY A 374 -32.16 -13.26 -12.00
CA GLY A 374 -32.58 -12.17 -11.11
C GLY A 374 -31.75 -10.91 -11.34
N ASP A 375 -32.00 -9.89 -10.53
CA ASP A 375 -31.17 -8.67 -10.50
C ASP A 375 -29.81 -8.97 -9.85
N GLY A 376 -28.76 -8.27 -10.30
CA GLY A 376 -27.39 -8.46 -9.84
C GLY A 376 -26.34 -8.28 -10.94
N VAL A 377 -25.09 -8.63 -10.61
CA VAL A 377 -23.95 -8.54 -11.53
C VAL A 377 -23.72 -9.87 -12.23
N TYR A 378 -23.57 -9.83 -13.55
CA TYR A 378 -23.28 -10.97 -14.41
C TYR A 378 -21.89 -10.81 -15.03
N ARG A 379 -21.02 -11.81 -14.82
CA ARG A 379 -19.71 -11.96 -15.47
C ARG A 379 -19.89 -12.92 -16.65
N LEU A 380 -19.52 -12.49 -17.85
CA LEU A 380 -19.64 -13.27 -19.07
C LEU A 380 -18.26 -13.38 -19.73
N LYS A 381 -17.89 -14.58 -20.17
CA LYS A 381 -16.69 -14.81 -20.97
C LYS A 381 -17.10 -15.39 -22.29
N PHE A 382 -16.65 -14.81 -23.40
CA PHE A 382 -16.90 -15.24 -24.77
C PHE A 382 -15.62 -15.69 -25.44
N GLY A 383 -15.72 -16.60 -26.41
CA GLY A 383 -14.62 -17.00 -27.28
C GLY A 383 -15.13 -17.59 -28.58
N LEU A 384 -14.23 -18.17 -29.38
CA LEU A 384 -14.58 -18.78 -30.67
C LEU A 384 -13.92 -20.15 -30.81
N GLU A 385 -14.72 -21.16 -31.13
CA GLU A 385 -14.29 -22.56 -31.28
C GLU A 385 -13.14 -22.68 -32.31
N GLY A 386 -12.02 -23.29 -31.90
CA GLY A 386 -10.82 -23.42 -32.73
C GLY A 386 -9.83 -22.25 -32.65
N THR A 387 -10.06 -21.26 -31.79
CA THR A 387 -9.15 -20.12 -31.54
C THR A 387 -8.81 -20.00 -30.04
N VAL A 388 -7.83 -19.18 -29.66
CA VAL A 388 -7.65 -18.74 -28.24
C VAL A 388 -8.26 -17.36 -27.94
N LEU A 389 -9.13 -16.85 -28.81
CA LEU A 389 -9.85 -15.59 -28.59
C LEU A 389 -10.69 -15.65 -27.32
N SER A 390 -10.56 -14.60 -26.50
CA SER A 390 -11.36 -14.39 -25.29
C SER A 390 -11.82 -12.93 -25.22
N SER A 391 -13.10 -12.72 -24.93
CA SER A 391 -13.68 -11.40 -24.66
C SER A 391 -14.53 -11.48 -23.39
N ASN A 392 -14.26 -10.63 -22.41
CA ASN A 392 -14.98 -10.63 -21.13
C ASN A 392 -15.96 -9.44 -21.09
N LEU A 393 -17.13 -9.65 -20.49
CA LEU A 393 -18.19 -8.65 -20.35
C LEU A 393 -18.80 -8.76 -18.95
N ARG A 394 -18.84 -7.66 -18.20
CA ARG A 394 -19.51 -7.55 -16.90
C ARG A 394 -20.70 -6.61 -17.06
N VAL A 395 -21.89 -6.98 -16.59
CA VAL A 395 -23.10 -6.13 -16.65
C VAL A 395 -23.90 -6.23 -15.36
N THR A 396 -24.62 -5.17 -15.02
CA THR A 396 -25.64 -5.18 -13.95
C THR A 396 -27.02 -5.31 -14.57
N VAL A 397 -27.86 -6.13 -13.98
CA VAL A 397 -29.30 -6.23 -14.29
C VAL A 397 -30.07 -5.71 -13.08
N GLY A 398 -30.87 -4.66 -13.26
CA GLY A 398 -31.61 -4.01 -12.18
C GLY A 398 -30.73 -3.56 -11.01
N SER A 399 -31.18 -3.77 -9.78
CA SER A 399 -30.48 -3.28 -8.58
C SER A 399 -29.52 -4.31 -7.99
N ALA A 400 -28.23 -3.99 -7.94
CA ALA A 400 -27.26 -4.78 -7.19
C ALA A 400 -27.36 -4.46 -5.69
N ASN A 401 -28.07 -5.31 -4.93
CA ASN A 401 -28.24 -5.14 -3.46
C ASN A 401 -27.05 -5.65 -2.63
N VAL A 402 -25.88 -5.84 -3.24
CA VAL A 402 -24.68 -6.34 -2.55
C VAL A 402 -23.85 -5.13 -2.12
N PRO A 403 -23.40 -5.04 -0.85
CA PRO A 403 -22.36 -4.08 -0.48
C PRO A 403 -21.14 -4.34 -1.37
N GLU A 404 -20.65 -3.32 -2.07
CA GLU A 404 -19.63 -3.52 -3.11
C GLU A 404 -18.27 -3.88 -2.48
N PHE A 405 -18.04 -5.18 -2.29
CA PHE A 405 -16.70 -5.75 -2.15
C PHE A 405 -15.92 -5.50 -3.44
N VAL A 406 -14.61 -5.29 -3.31
CA VAL A 406 -13.72 -5.32 -4.48
C VAL A 406 -13.48 -6.78 -4.85
N GLU A 407 -13.63 -7.11 -6.12
CA GLU A 407 -13.41 -8.44 -6.67
C GLU A 407 -12.23 -8.46 -7.65
N ALA A 408 -11.77 -9.66 -8.01
CA ALA A 408 -10.92 -9.91 -9.17
C ALA A 408 -11.80 -10.34 -10.37
N SER A 409 -11.43 -9.90 -11.57
CA SER A 409 -12.11 -10.26 -12.82
C SER A 409 -11.10 -10.33 -13.96
N GLY A 410 -10.51 -11.51 -14.15
CA GLY A 410 -9.31 -11.65 -15.00
C GLY A 410 -8.15 -10.87 -14.39
N THR A 411 -7.45 -10.06 -15.18
CA THR A 411 -6.31 -9.25 -14.71
C THR A 411 -6.69 -7.92 -14.04
N GLN A 412 -7.96 -7.73 -13.67
CA GLN A 412 -8.49 -6.46 -13.16
C GLN A 412 -9.14 -6.60 -11.79
N PHE A 413 -8.92 -5.61 -10.92
CA PHE A 413 -9.81 -5.38 -9.78
C PHE A 413 -11.07 -4.66 -10.26
N VAL A 414 -12.21 -4.98 -9.65
CA VAL A 414 -13.50 -4.37 -9.98
C VAL A 414 -14.31 -4.11 -8.72
N LEU A 415 -15.01 -2.99 -8.68
CA LEU A 415 -15.90 -2.59 -7.60
C LEU A 415 -17.31 -2.46 -8.20
N GLY A 416 -18.27 -3.22 -7.68
CA GLY A 416 -19.61 -3.28 -8.25
C GLY A 416 -19.60 -3.74 -9.71
N ASN A 417 -19.91 -2.83 -10.63
CA ASN A 417 -19.82 -3.06 -12.07
C ASN A 417 -18.91 -2.03 -12.74
N LYS A 418 -17.74 -1.73 -12.15
CA LYS A 418 -16.71 -0.86 -12.73
C LYS A 418 -15.30 -1.40 -12.45
N PRO A 419 -14.28 -1.06 -13.27
CA PRO A 419 -12.87 -1.23 -12.89
C PRO A 419 -12.58 -0.49 -11.59
N PHE A 420 -11.78 -1.09 -10.72
CA PHE A 420 -11.31 -0.46 -9.48
C PHE A 420 -9.80 -0.28 -9.55
N TYR A 421 -9.37 0.95 -9.81
CA TYR A 421 -7.97 1.33 -9.79
C TYR A 421 -7.65 2.09 -8.52
N PHE A 422 -6.58 1.72 -7.83
CA PHE A 422 -6.22 2.38 -6.58
C PHE A 422 -4.77 2.88 -6.56
N ASN A 423 -4.66 4.13 -6.11
CA ASN A 423 -3.46 4.63 -5.48
C ASN A 423 -3.67 4.65 -3.97
N GLY A 424 -2.59 4.46 -3.21
CA GLY A 424 -2.66 4.38 -1.76
C GLY A 424 -1.31 4.40 -1.07
N SER A 425 -1.36 4.12 0.23
CA SER A 425 -0.19 4.06 1.08
C SER A 425 -0.31 2.91 2.07
N ASN A 426 0.85 2.42 2.50
CA ASN A 426 0.97 1.69 3.74
C ASN A 426 0.83 2.65 4.92
N GLN A 427 0.33 2.15 6.05
CA GLN A 427 0.61 2.68 7.37
C GLN A 427 0.36 1.63 8.45
N TYR A 428 1.43 0.97 8.91
CA TYR A 428 1.33 -0.12 9.87
C TYR A 428 0.99 0.35 11.30
N TYR A 429 1.20 1.61 11.69
CA TYR A 429 0.97 2.01 13.10
C TYR A 429 -0.50 1.99 13.54
N LEU A 430 -1.45 1.94 12.59
CA LEU A 430 -2.89 2.00 12.86
C LEU A 430 -3.35 0.90 13.83
N MET A 431 -2.67 -0.25 13.86
CA MET A 431 -2.94 -1.36 14.79
C MET A 431 -2.56 -1.10 16.26
N TYR A 432 -1.71 -0.11 16.57
CA TYR A 432 -1.26 0.14 17.96
C TYR A 432 -1.28 1.60 18.42
N LYS A 433 -1.61 2.55 17.53
CA LYS A 433 -1.67 3.97 17.88
C LYS A 433 -3.06 4.48 18.25
N PRO A 434 -3.14 5.48 19.15
CA PRO A 434 -4.40 6.14 19.46
C PRO A 434 -5.12 6.71 18.23
N GLU A 435 -6.44 6.71 18.34
CA GLU A 435 -7.43 7.10 17.36
C GLU A 435 -7.17 8.49 16.73
N PRO A 436 -6.69 9.53 17.46
CA PRO A 436 -6.32 10.82 16.87
C PRO A 436 -5.17 10.77 15.83
N MET A 437 -4.28 9.77 15.90
CA MET A 437 -3.23 9.57 14.88
C MET A 437 -3.77 8.87 13.63
N ALA A 438 -4.74 7.96 13.78
CA ALA A 438 -5.46 7.38 12.66
C ALA A 438 -6.29 8.44 11.92
N ASN A 439 -7.03 9.28 12.65
CA ASN A 439 -7.85 10.35 12.07
C ASN A 439 -7.03 11.33 11.21
N ASP A 440 -5.82 11.70 11.67
CA ASP A 440 -4.90 12.54 10.90
C ASP A 440 -4.37 11.82 9.64
N PHE A 441 -3.96 10.56 9.77
CA PHE A 441 -3.53 9.75 8.64
C PHE A 441 -4.61 9.67 7.55
N PHE A 442 -5.85 9.34 7.92
CA PHE A 442 -6.97 9.28 6.97
C PHE A 442 -7.30 10.64 6.35
N ALA A 443 -7.15 11.74 7.10
CA ALA A 443 -7.27 13.09 6.54
C ALA A 443 -6.20 13.39 5.47
N ARG A 444 -4.94 12.97 5.69
CA ARG A 444 -3.85 13.12 4.70
C ARG A 444 -4.04 12.21 3.50
N ALA A 445 -4.40 10.95 3.70
CA ALA A 445 -4.72 10.02 2.62
C ALA A 445 -5.85 10.58 1.72
N LYS A 446 -6.88 11.17 2.34
CA LYS A 446 -7.99 11.85 1.64
C LYS A 446 -7.52 13.09 0.88
N ALA A 447 -6.63 13.90 1.46
CA ALA A 447 -6.06 15.07 0.78
C ALA A 447 -5.21 14.70 -0.46
N LEU A 448 -4.68 13.47 -0.51
CA LEU A 448 -3.97 12.87 -1.63
C LEU A 448 -4.88 12.05 -2.57
N ASP A 449 -6.20 12.01 -2.33
CA ASP A 449 -7.18 11.26 -3.12
C ASP A 449 -6.88 9.74 -3.19
N MET A 450 -6.25 9.22 -2.14
CA MET A 450 -5.96 7.79 -2.00
C MET A 450 -7.24 6.98 -1.79
N LYS A 451 -7.30 5.78 -2.39
CA LYS A 451 -8.47 4.89 -2.32
C LYS A 451 -8.24 3.58 -1.59
N VAL A 452 -6.99 3.21 -1.36
CA VAL A 452 -6.65 2.04 -0.54
C VAL A 452 -5.61 2.42 0.50
N VAL A 453 -5.77 1.85 1.70
CA VAL A 453 -4.77 1.87 2.76
C VAL A 453 -4.37 0.43 3.03
N ARG A 454 -3.06 0.17 3.05
CA ARG A 454 -2.52 -1.12 3.51
C ARG A 454 -2.03 -0.98 4.94
N THR A 455 -2.45 -1.90 5.80
CA THR A 455 -2.03 -1.95 7.20
C THR A 455 -2.08 -3.39 7.70
N TRP A 456 -1.80 -3.59 8.98
CA TRP A 456 -1.65 -4.90 9.59
C TRP A 456 -2.73 -5.12 10.64
N MET A 457 -3.21 -6.36 10.74
CA MET A 457 -4.26 -6.77 11.68
C MET A 457 -3.78 -7.94 12.56
N PHE A 458 -2.50 -7.89 12.96
CA PHE A 458 -1.86 -8.92 13.77
C PHE A 458 -0.94 -8.33 14.84
N CYS A 459 -0.63 -9.15 15.84
CA CYS A 459 0.54 -9.04 16.69
C CYS A 459 0.61 -10.37 17.45
N ASN A 460 1.70 -11.11 17.28
CA ASN A 460 1.93 -12.40 17.94
C ASN A 460 3.27 -12.45 18.70
N SER A 461 3.85 -11.27 18.97
CA SER A 461 5.01 -11.07 19.83
C SER A 461 4.79 -11.62 21.26
N SER A 462 5.89 -11.81 21.99
CA SER A 462 5.88 -12.03 23.44
C SER A 462 5.73 -10.73 24.25
N SER A 463 5.90 -9.56 23.61
CA SER A 463 5.74 -8.22 24.20
C SER A 463 4.49 -7.50 23.68
N THR A 464 4.25 -6.29 24.17
CA THR A 464 3.21 -5.37 23.67
C THR A 464 3.85 -4.13 23.05
N HIS A 465 3.15 -3.53 22.09
CA HIS A 465 3.55 -2.30 21.40
C HIS A 465 2.56 -1.21 21.81
N ASP A 466 3.04 -0.14 22.44
CA ASP A 466 2.24 0.92 23.05
C ASP A 466 1.04 0.40 23.89
N GLY A 467 1.24 -0.74 24.56
CA GLY A 467 0.24 -1.38 25.43
C GLY A 467 -0.69 -2.39 24.75
N VAL A 468 -0.60 -2.63 23.43
CA VAL A 468 -1.44 -3.60 22.70
C VAL A 468 -0.67 -4.74 22.05
N CYS A 469 -1.35 -5.87 21.82
CA CYS A 469 -0.92 -6.99 20.97
C CYS A 469 -2.07 -8.02 20.85
N ILE A 470 -2.83 -7.99 19.76
CA ILE A 470 -4.11 -8.73 19.60
C ILE A 470 -4.00 -10.24 19.90
N ASN A 471 -2.89 -10.87 19.55
CA ASN A 471 -2.67 -12.31 19.71
C ASN A 471 -1.31 -12.61 20.36
N LYS A 472 -0.92 -11.82 21.36
CA LYS A 472 0.32 -12.01 22.15
C LYS A 472 0.57 -13.49 22.51
N LYS A 473 1.83 -13.92 22.40
CA LYS A 473 2.29 -15.25 22.82
C LYS A 473 2.18 -15.42 24.34
N SER A 474 1.56 -16.51 24.79
CA SER A 474 1.26 -16.80 26.19
C SER A 474 1.44 -18.30 26.45
N GLY A 475 2.61 -18.67 27.00
CA GLY A 475 3.05 -20.05 27.14
C GLY A 475 3.33 -20.69 25.77
N SER A 476 2.74 -21.86 25.53
CA SER A 476 2.80 -22.59 24.24
C SER A 476 1.69 -22.20 23.25
N SER A 477 0.89 -21.18 23.56
CA SER A 477 -0.25 -20.73 22.74
C SER A 477 -0.28 -19.21 22.64
N PHE A 478 -1.36 -18.65 22.11
CA PHE A 478 -1.55 -17.22 21.86
C PHE A 478 -2.93 -16.78 22.37
N ILE A 479 -3.06 -15.54 22.86
CA ILE A 479 -4.23 -15.15 23.66
C ILE A 479 -5.57 -15.17 22.92
N LEU A 480 -5.61 -14.84 21.63
CA LEU A 480 -6.84 -14.92 20.82
C LEU A 480 -7.12 -16.36 20.37
N VAL A 481 -6.11 -17.24 20.35
CA VAL A 481 -6.29 -18.68 20.07
C VAL A 481 -6.90 -19.43 21.25
N LYS A 482 -6.62 -19.02 22.50
CA LYS A 482 -7.24 -19.60 23.70
C LYS A 482 -8.77 -19.43 23.70
N PRO A 483 -9.55 -20.42 24.18
CA PRO A 483 -10.96 -20.24 24.53
C PRO A 483 -11.15 -19.10 25.53
N GLU A 484 -12.26 -18.37 25.43
CA GLU A 484 -12.48 -17.16 26.24
C GLU A 484 -12.56 -17.45 27.76
N SER A 485 -12.95 -18.67 28.14
CA SER A 485 -12.96 -19.15 29.52
C SER A 485 -11.57 -19.37 30.12
N GLU A 486 -10.53 -19.49 29.30
CA GLU A 486 -9.15 -19.74 29.71
C GLU A 486 -8.27 -18.47 29.72
N ARG A 487 -8.82 -17.34 29.24
CA ARG A 487 -8.11 -16.05 29.19
C ARG A 487 -8.16 -15.35 30.55
N THR A 488 -7.01 -14.85 31.01
CA THR A 488 -6.96 -14.00 32.22
C THR A 488 -7.65 -12.64 31.98
N ALA A 489 -7.91 -11.89 33.04
CA ALA A 489 -8.46 -10.54 32.93
C ALA A 489 -7.57 -9.62 32.06
N ASP A 490 -6.25 -9.68 32.24
CA ASP A 490 -5.27 -8.92 31.47
C ASP A 490 -5.25 -9.34 29.99
N GLU A 491 -5.34 -10.64 29.72
CA GLU A 491 -5.41 -11.15 28.33
C GLU A 491 -6.69 -10.69 27.64
N LYS A 492 -7.83 -10.65 28.35
CA LYS A 492 -9.09 -10.10 27.82
C LYS A 492 -8.98 -8.59 27.57
N ALA A 493 -8.45 -7.82 28.52
CA ALA A 493 -8.27 -6.37 28.36
C ALA A 493 -7.35 -6.03 27.18
N LEU A 494 -6.27 -6.79 26.99
CA LEU A 494 -5.34 -6.63 25.88
C LEU A 494 -5.99 -6.90 24.52
N ILE A 495 -6.81 -7.96 24.42
CA ILE A 495 -7.61 -8.27 23.23
C ILE A 495 -8.61 -7.15 22.95
N THR A 496 -9.37 -6.71 23.98
CA THR A 496 -10.36 -5.63 23.84
C THR A 496 -9.73 -4.35 23.31
N ARG A 497 -8.63 -3.86 23.91
CA ARG A 497 -7.97 -2.64 23.44
C ARG A 497 -7.38 -2.77 22.04
N SER A 498 -6.92 -3.96 21.68
CA SER A 498 -6.41 -4.21 20.32
C SER A 498 -7.56 -4.16 19.29
N PHE A 499 -8.73 -4.73 19.61
CA PHE A 499 -9.92 -4.63 18.75
C PHE A 499 -10.45 -3.19 18.65
N GLU A 500 -10.47 -2.41 19.73
CA GLU A 500 -10.88 -0.99 19.67
C GLU A 500 -10.10 -0.18 18.62
N LEU A 501 -8.78 -0.41 18.52
CA LEU A 501 -7.92 0.25 17.53
C LEU A 501 -8.20 -0.24 16.11
N PHE A 502 -8.39 -1.55 15.95
CA PHE A 502 -8.71 -2.17 14.65
C PHE A 502 -10.07 -1.68 14.14
N ASP A 503 -11.07 -1.68 15.02
CA ASP A 503 -12.43 -1.21 14.76
C ASP A 503 -12.44 0.26 14.34
N ASN A 504 -11.64 1.10 15.01
CA ASN A 504 -11.49 2.51 14.65
C ASN A 504 -10.91 2.70 13.24
N TYR A 505 -9.82 2.04 12.86
CA TYR A 505 -9.27 2.27 11.52
C TYR A 505 -10.15 1.69 10.40
N VAL A 506 -10.89 0.61 10.66
CA VAL A 506 -11.91 0.10 9.73
C VAL A 506 -13.04 1.13 9.55
N ALA A 507 -13.57 1.69 10.64
CA ALA A 507 -14.59 2.73 10.59
C ALA A 507 -14.08 4.03 9.91
N GLN A 508 -12.82 4.42 10.13
CA GLN A 508 -12.22 5.57 9.43
C GLN A 508 -12.04 5.33 7.93
N ALA A 509 -11.71 4.10 7.50
CA ALA A 509 -11.65 3.76 6.08
C ALA A 509 -13.04 3.83 5.43
N GLU A 510 -14.08 3.31 6.08
CA GLU A 510 -15.47 3.39 5.61
C GLU A 510 -15.93 4.85 5.49
N ALA A 511 -15.73 5.65 6.55
CA ALA A 511 -16.13 7.07 6.60
C ALA A 511 -15.43 7.96 5.57
N ASN A 512 -14.33 7.50 4.97
CA ASN A 512 -13.57 8.23 3.95
C ASN A 512 -13.68 7.64 2.53
N ASP A 513 -14.54 6.64 2.32
CA ASP A 513 -14.64 5.86 1.07
C ASP A 513 -13.25 5.39 0.58
N MET A 514 -12.57 4.68 1.47
CA MET A 514 -11.35 3.94 1.20
C MET A 514 -11.60 2.44 1.39
N ARG A 515 -10.68 1.61 0.91
CA ARG A 515 -10.67 0.17 1.16
C ARG A 515 -9.37 -0.25 1.84
N LEU A 516 -9.39 -1.38 2.54
CA LEU A 516 -8.25 -1.90 3.29
C LEU A 516 -7.65 -3.16 2.66
N VAL A 517 -6.32 -3.18 2.61
CA VAL A 517 -5.52 -4.40 2.44
C VAL A 517 -4.91 -4.71 3.81
N LEU A 518 -5.18 -5.88 4.35
CA LEU A 518 -4.85 -6.23 5.74
C LEU A 518 -3.98 -7.48 5.81
N SER A 519 -2.74 -7.33 6.27
CA SER A 519 -1.88 -8.46 6.59
C SER A 519 -2.27 -9.13 7.90
N LEU A 520 -2.26 -10.47 7.89
CA LEU A 520 -2.61 -11.33 9.03
C LEU A 520 -1.39 -11.85 9.82
N SER A 521 -0.16 -11.64 9.34
CA SER A 521 1.09 -11.96 10.06
C SER A 521 2.29 -11.22 9.42
N ASP A 522 3.52 -11.56 9.82
CA ASP A 522 4.76 -10.99 9.26
C ASP A 522 5.79 -12.08 9.02
N TYR A 523 6.72 -11.87 8.10
CA TYR A 523 7.98 -12.58 8.09
C TYR A 523 8.96 -11.99 9.12
N TRP A 524 8.89 -10.68 9.35
CA TRP A 524 9.80 -9.95 10.23
C TRP A 524 9.40 -10.01 11.70
N ASP A 525 10.39 -10.04 12.59
CA ASP A 525 10.20 -10.19 14.03
C ASP A 525 10.01 -8.84 14.74
N TYR A 526 9.14 -7.98 14.20
CA TYR A 526 8.82 -6.67 14.80
C TYR A 526 7.61 -6.75 15.72
N PHE A 527 6.53 -7.38 15.27
CA PHE A 527 5.28 -7.58 16.05
C PHE A 527 5.03 -9.07 16.31
N GLY A 528 6.09 -9.87 16.27
CA GLY A 528 6.07 -11.33 16.12
C GLY A 528 5.91 -11.74 14.65
N LYS A 529 6.35 -12.96 14.32
CA LYS A 529 6.44 -13.48 12.93
C LYS A 529 5.63 -14.76 12.73
N ILE A 530 5.37 -15.13 11.48
CA ILE A 530 4.59 -16.31 11.11
C ILE A 530 5.20 -17.61 11.62
N GLU A 531 6.53 -17.70 11.70
CA GLU A 531 7.23 -18.86 12.25
C GLU A 531 7.07 -19.02 13.78
N ASP A 532 6.51 -18.04 14.49
CA ASP A 532 6.18 -18.20 15.92
C ASP A 532 5.12 -19.27 16.17
N TYR A 533 4.23 -19.50 15.20
CA TYR A 533 3.28 -20.62 15.19
C TYR A 533 3.96 -21.94 14.81
N GLY A 534 5.12 -21.88 14.15
CA GLY A 534 5.92 -22.99 13.65
C GLY A 534 6.31 -22.80 12.18
N PRO A 535 7.27 -23.58 11.65
CA PRO A 535 7.67 -23.53 10.25
C PRO A 535 6.49 -23.88 9.33
N TYR A 536 6.50 -23.43 8.07
CA TYR A 536 5.39 -23.59 7.12
C TYR A 536 4.80 -25.02 7.03
N GLY A 537 5.66 -26.05 7.09
CA GLY A 537 5.25 -27.47 7.08
C GLY A 537 4.46 -27.93 8.32
N SER A 538 4.53 -27.19 9.43
CA SER A 538 3.89 -27.51 10.72
C SER A 538 2.36 -27.47 10.64
N ALA A 539 1.74 -28.66 10.61
CA ALA A 539 0.28 -28.79 10.63
C ALA A 539 -0.36 -28.21 11.90
N SER A 540 0.29 -28.35 13.06
CA SER A 540 -0.17 -27.74 14.32
C SER A 540 -0.02 -26.21 14.30
N GLY A 541 1.07 -25.69 13.72
CA GLY A 541 1.27 -24.25 13.54
C GLY A 541 0.19 -23.63 12.66
N ARG A 542 -0.11 -24.26 11.51
CA ARG A 542 -1.22 -23.84 10.65
C ARG A 542 -2.58 -23.94 11.35
N ALA A 543 -2.80 -24.92 12.23
CA ALA A 543 -4.03 -24.99 13.01
C ALA A 543 -4.17 -23.83 14.01
N LEU A 544 -3.09 -23.44 14.71
CA LEU A 544 -3.07 -22.27 15.60
C LEU A 544 -3.34 -20.98 14.81
N PHE A 545 -2.68 -20.79 13.66
CA PHE A 545 -2.87 -19.60 12.83
C PHE A 545 -4.28 -19.53 12.23
N LYS A 546 -4.84 -20.64 11.73
CA LYS A 546 -6.25 -20.70 11.31
C LYS A 546 -7.24 -20.41 12.44
N THR A 547 -6.91 -20.78 13.67
CA THR A 547 -7.75 -20.45 14.84
C THR A 547 -7.72 -18.97 15.17
N PHE A 548 -6.53 -18.34 15.10
CA PHE A 548 -6.39 -16.88 15.19
C PHE A 548 -7.21 -16.16 14.12
N ILE A 549 -7.05 -16.56 12.86
CA ILE A 549 -7.79 -15.99 11.72
C ILE A 549 -9.30 -16.13 11.92
N THR A 550 -9.81 -17.31 12.29
CA THR A 550 -11.25 -17.51 12.57
C THR A 550 -11.76 -16.58 13.66
N ASN A 551 -11.01 -16.41 14.76
CA ASN A 551 -11.44 -15.59 15.88
C ASN A 551 -11.35 -14.08 15.57
N LEU A 552 -10.38 -13.68 14.75
CA LEU A 552 -10.24 -12.30 14.26
C LEU A 552 -11.37 -11.93 13.28
N LEU A 553 -11.60 -12.75 12.25
CA LEU A 553 -12.54 -12.44 11.15
C LEU A 553 -14.02 -12.54 11.55
N ASN A 554 -14.34 -13.28 12.63
CA ASN A 554 -15.68 -13.30 13.22
C ASN A 554 -15.94 -12.18 14.24
N HIS A 555 -14.96 -11.34 14.58
CA HIS A 555 -15.19 -10.16 15.40
C HIS A 555 -16.15 -9.19 14.70
N VAL A 556 -17.12 -8.67 15.46
CA VAL A 556 -18.10 -7.67 14.99
C VAL A 556 -17.65 -6.30 15.44
N ASN A 557 -17.29 -5.45 14.48
CA ASN A 557 -16.94 -4.07 14.72
C ASN A 557 -18.18 -3.32 15.28
N PRO A 558 -18.14 -2.78 16.51
CA PRO A 558 -19.28 -2.10 17.11
C PRO A 558 -19.53 -0.71 16.50
N LEU A 559 -18.57 -0.16 15.73
CA LEU A 559 -18.69 1.13 15.04
C LEU A 559 -19.38 1.00 13.67
N THR A 560 -19.09 -0.06 12.91
CA THR A 560 -19.70 -0.32 11.59
C THR A 560 -20.89 -1.29 11.65
N GLY A 561 -21.00 -2.07 12.73
CA GLY A 561 -22.03 -3.08 12.93
C GLY A 561 -21.81 -4.38 12.14
N LYS A 562 -20.65 -4.56 11.50
CA LYS A 562 -20.35 -5.68 10.61
C LYS A 562 -19.28 -6.59 11.21
N ALA A 563 -19.35 -7.90 10.93
CA ALA A 563 -18.21 -8.77 11.16
C ALA A 563 -17.11 -8.46 10.14
N TYR A 564 -15.82 -8.55 10.50
CA TYR A 564 -14.73 -8.23 9.55
C TYR A 564 -14.79 -9.07 8.26
N LYS A 565 -15.19 -10.35 8.35
CA LYS A 565 -15.43 -11.23 7.18
C LYS A 565 -16.56 -10.75 6.23
N ASP A 566 -17.46 -9.91 6.74
CA ASP A 566 -18.67 -9.41 6.09
C ASP A 566 -18.58 -7.89 5.81
N ASP A 567 -17.45 -7.23 6.11
CA ASP A 567 -17.28 -5.78 5.90
C ASP A 567 -16.63 -5.47 4.53
N PRO A 568 -17.35 -4.86 3.57
CA PRO A 568 -16.82 -4.52 2.24
C PRO A 568 -15.75 -3.42 2.27
N THR A 569 -15.56 -2.75 3.41
CA THR A 569 -14.45 -1.82 3.64
C THR A 569 -13.10 -2.55 3.59
N ILE A 570 -13.08 -3.81 4.04
CA ILE A 570 -11.92 -4.68 3.93
C ILE A 570 -11.98 -5.35 2.54
N MET A 571 -11.10 -4.90 1.66
CA MET A 571 -11.02 -5.38 0.28
C MET A 571 -10.28 -6.71 0.19
N MET A 572 -9.18 -6.85 0.93
CA MET A 572 -8.24 -7.95 0.75
C MET A 572 -7.51 -8.32 2.03
N TRP A 573 -7.37 -9.63 2.26
CA TRP A 573 -6.48 -10.21 3.23
C TRP A 573 -5.16 -10.60 2.57
N GLU A 574 -4.04 -10.27 3.22
CA GLU A 574 -2.73 -10.84 2.92
C GLU A 574 -2.43 -11.96 3.93
N LEU A 575 -1.95 -13.10 3.45
CA LEU A 575 -1.62 -14.25 4.32
C LEU A 575 -0.58 -13.86 5.39
N ALA A 576 0.42 -13.08 5.01
CA ALA A 576 1.37 -12.41 5.88
C ALA A 576 2.05 -11.26 5.11
N ASN A 577 2.80 -10.41 5.82
CA ASN A 577 3.69 -9.44 5.23
C ASN A 577 5.00 -10.14 4.83
N GLU A 578 5.37 -10.05 3.55
CA GLU A 578 6.63 -10.58 2.99
C GLU A 578 6.97 -12.04 3.35
N PRO A 579 6.04 -13.02 3.34
CA PRO A 579 6.35 -14.40 3.73
C PRO A 579 7.36 -15.04 2.76
N ARG A 580 8.60 -15.21 3.22
CA ARG A 580 9.70 -15.76 2.41
C ARG A 580 9.83 -17.27 2.52
N TYR A 581 10.31 -17.87 1.43
CA TYR A 581 10.77 -19.25 1.34
C TYR A 581 12.15 -19.33 0.71
N THR A 582 12.73 -20.53 0.78
CA THR A 582 13.92 -20.96 0.05
C THR A 582 13.55 -22.11 -0.86
N THR A 583 14.41 -22.42 -1.81
CA THR A 583 14.32 -23.61 -2.67
C THR A 583 14.18 -24.90 -1.85
N GLY A 584 14.76 -24.95 -0.64
CA GLY A 584 14.71 -26.10 0.26
C GLY A 584 13.39 -26.33 1.00
N ASN A 585 12.57 -25.30 1.19
CA ASN A 585 11.26 -25.40 1.89
C ASN A 585 10.06 -24.91 1.05
N PHE A 586 10.25 -24.64 -0.24
CA PHE A 586 9.18 -24.20 -1.15
C PHE A 586 7.96 -25.13 -1.18
N ALA A 587 8.16 -26.46 -1.06
CA ALA A 587 7.07 -27.42 -1.01
C ALA A 587 6.15 -27.22 0.22
N ASP A 588 6.75 -27.01 1.39
CA ASP A 588 6.04 -26.70 2.64
C ASP A 588 5.37 -25.32 2.59
N PHE A 589 6.05 -24.33 2.00
CA PHE A 589 5.50 -23.00 1.78
C PHE A 589 4.24 -23.04 0.91
N LYS A 590 4.25 -23.78 -0.20
CA LYS A 590 3.08 -23.95 -1.07
C LYS A 590 1.92 -24.63 -0.34
N VAL A 591 2.18 -25.64 0.49
CA VAL A 591 1.16 -26.27 1.34
C VAL A 591 0.58 -25.27 2.35
N TRP A 592 1.41 -24.40 2.92
CA TRP A 592 0.95 -23.33 3.82
C TRP A 592 0.09 -22.31 3.09
N VAL A 593 0.51 -21.80 1.92
CA VAL A 593 -0.28 -20.84 1.12
C VAL A 593 -1.67 -21.42 0.80
N ALA A 594 -1.74 -22.64 0.28
CA ALA A 594 -3.00 -23.29 -0.06
C ALA A 594 -3.92 -23.52 1.15
N ASP A 595 -3.38 -24.01 2.27
CA ASP A 595 -4.15 -24.34 3.47
C ASP A 595 -4.70 -23.08 4.19
N ILE A 596 -3.92 -22.00 4.25
CA ILE A 596 -4.38 -20.74 4.86
C ILE A 596 -5.33 -19.97 3.94
N ALA A 597 -5.05 -19.89 2.63
CA ALA A 597 -5.92 -19.20 1.67
C ALA A 597 -7.31 -19.87 1.58
N ALA A 598 -7.36 -21.20 1.48
CA ALA A 598 -8.61 -21.95 1.49
C ALA A 598 -9.39 -21.76 2.81
N HIS A 599 -8.70 -21.67 3.94
CA HIS A 599 -9.34 -21.37 5.24
C HIS A 599 -9.99 -19.99 5.25
N ILE A 600 -9.29 -18.95 4.81
CA ILE A 600 -9.85 -17.59 4.71
C ILE A 600 -11.08 -17.59 3.79
N LYS A 601 -10.99 -18.20 2.60
CA LYS A 601 -12.13 -18.30 1.67
C LYS A 601 -13.33 -19.05 2.25
N SER A 602 -13.13 -20.00 3.16
CA SER A 602 -14.22 -20.74 3.81
C SER A 602 -15.02 -19.90 4.84
N ILE A 603 -14.43 -18.83 5.38
CA ILE A 603 -15.05 -17.96 6.39
C ILE A 603 -15.39 -16.55 5.89
N ALA A 604 -14.65 -16.06 4.90
CA ALA A 604 -14.77 -14.74 4.29
C ALA A 604 -14.83 -14.85 2.75
N PRO A 605 -15.88 -15.47 2.18
CA PRO A 605 -15.91 -15.86 0.76
C PRO A 605 -15.96 -14.67 -0.21
N HIS A 606 -16.33 -13.47 0.25
CA HIS A 606 -16.49 -12.27 -0.58
C HIS A 606 -15.23 -11.38 -0.65
N GLN A 607 -14.24 -11.62 0.21
CA GLN A 607 -13.03 -10.81 0.28
C GLN A 607 -11.91 -11.43 -0.55
N LEU A 608 -11.03 -10.58 -1.08
CA LEU A 608 -9.85 -11.02 -1.82
C LEU A 608 -8.81 -11.58 -0.86
N VAL A 609 -7.99 -12.50 -1.37
CA VAL A 609 -6.85 -13.08 -0.68
C VAL A 609 -5.63 -12.96 -1.58
N SER A 610 -4.52 -12.53 -1.01
CA SER A 610 -3.22 -12.46 -1.66
C SER A 610 -2.13 -12.97 -0.72
N ILE A 611 -0.95 -13.29 -1.25
CA ILE A 611 0.11 -13.90 -0.43
C ILE A 611 0.84 -12.85 0.42
N GLY A 612 0.93 -11.59 -0.05
CA GLY A 612 1.82 -10.57 0.51
C GLY A 612 3.30 -10.77 0.13
N SER A 613 3.58 -11.57 -0.90
CA SER A 613 4.91 -11.80 -1.47
C SER A 613 5.55 -10.54 -2.06
N GLU A 614 6.87 -10.49 -1.96
CA GLU A 614 7.72 -9.43 -2.50
C GLU A 614 7.88 -9.48 -4.03
N SER A 615 7.87 -10.67 -4.63
CA SER A 615 8.04 -10.85 -6.09
C SER A 615 9.34 -10.21 -6.62
N SER A 616 10.49 -10.58 -6.03
CA SER A 616 11.81 -10.13 -6.49
C SER A 616 12.20 -10.72 -7.86
N PHE A 617 11.55 -11.79 -8.31
CA PHE A 617 11.82 -12.54 -9.54
C PHE A 617 13.25 -13.10 -9.60
N GLY A 618 13.76 -13.59 -8.47
CA GLY A 618 15.13 -14.11 -8.35
C GLY A 618 16.22 -13.03 -8.30
N ILE A 619 15.87 -11.76 -8.10
CA ILE A 619 16.86 -10.66 -7.98
C ILE A 619 17.46 -10.61 -6.58
N ALA A 620 16.65 -10.85 -5.54
CA ALA A 620 17.07 -10.76 -4.14
C ALA A 620 16.71 -11.99 -3.30
N LEU A 621 15.73 -12.79 -3.75
CA LEU A 621 15.15 -13.93 -3.02
C LEU A 621 15.08 -15.17 -3.94
N ASP A 622 14.74 -16.32 -3.37
CA ASP A 622 14.50 -17.58 -4.11
C ASP A 622 13.18 -17.57 -4.93
N ASP A 623 12.48 -16.43 -5.01
CA ASP A 623 11.19 -16.28 -5.66
C ASP A 623 11.29 -16.11 -7.19
N THR A 624 11.75 -17.16 -7.85
CA THR A 624 11.77 -17.23 -9.31
C THR A 624 10.40 -16.94 -9.93
N TYR A 625 10.39 -16.45 -11.17
CA TYR A 625 9.15 -16.26 -11.93
C TYR A 625 8.30 -17.55 -11.99
N ALA A 626 8.93 -18.73 -12.12
CA ALA A 626 8.23 -20.01 -12.16
C ALA A 626 7.57 -20.39 -10.82
N SER A 627 8.24 -20.17 -9.68
CA SER A 627 7.67 -20.44 -8.35
C SER A 627 6.56 -19.43 -8.00
N LEU A 628 6.68 -18.18 -8.44
CA LEU A 628 5.62 -17.17 -8.33
C LEU A 628 4.38 -17.53 -9.17
N VAL A 629 4.57 -18.05 -10.40
CA VAL A 629 3.48 -18.60 -11.22
C VAL A 629 2.79 -19.78 -10.51
N GLU A 630 3.56 -20.70 -9.92
CA GLU A 630 3.01 -21.87 -9.24
C GLU A 630 2.17 -21.49 -8.00
N LEU A 631 2.68 -20.58 -7.15
CA LEU A 631 1.95 -20.11 -5.97
C LEU A 631 0.69 -19.34 -6.32
N ASN A 632 0.78 -18.37 -7.25
CA ASN A 632 -0.35 -17.52 -7.60
C ASN A 632 -1.40 -18.23 -8.48
N ARG A 633 -1.14 -19.46 -8.95
CA ARG A 633 -2.14 -20.32 -9.61
C ARG A 633 -3.11 -21.01 -8.64
N ASP A 634 -2.88 -20.98 -7.32
CA ASP A 634 -3.85 -21.50 -6.35
C ASP A 634 -5.22 -20.81 -6.50
N PRO A 635 -6.35 -21.54 -6.59
CA PRO A 635 -7.66 -20.95 -6.85
C PRO A 635 -8.20 -20.07 -5.70
N ASN A 636 -7.60 -20.14 -4.51
CA ASN A 636 -7.99 -19.34 -3.35
C ASN A 636 -7.21 -18.02 -3.22
N ILE A 637 -6.17 -17.82 -4.03
CA ILE A 637 -5.46 -16.54 -4.19
C ILE A 637 -6.13 -15.77 -5.32
N ASP A 638 -6.59 -14.54 -5.09
CA ASP A 638 -7.26 -13.73 -6.10
C ASP A 638 -6.33 -12.69 -6.74
N ALA A 639 -5.28 -12.26 -6.04
CA ALA A 639 -4.42 -11.16 -6.47
C ALA A 639 -2.94 -11.39 -6.17
N ILE A 640 -2.08 -10.83 -7.03
CA ILE A 640 -0.63 -10.98 -6.99
C ILE A 640 0.01 -9.71 -6.41
N SER A 641 0.77 -9.84 -5.33
CA SER A 641 1.50 -8.74 -4.71
C SER A 641 2.93 -8.64 -5.22
N ALA A 642 3.50 -7.44 -5.15
CA ALA A 642 4.94 -7.23 -5.15
C ALA A 642 5.33 -6.13 -4.17
N HIS A 643 6.45 -6.32 -3.48
CA HIS A 643 7.08 -5.33 -2.60
C HIS A 643 8.49 -5.10 -3.12
N LEU A 644 8.89 -3.85 -3.36
CA LEU A 644 10.17 -3.54 -3.99
C LEU A 644 10.97 -2.57 -3.12
N TYR A 645 12.17 -2.99 -2.73
CA TYR A 645 13.11 -2.16 -1.96
C TYR A 645 14.45 -1.96 -2.73
N PRO A 646 14.51 -0.99 -3.67
CA PRO A 646 15.62 -0.85 -4.61
C PRO A 646 16.99 -0.61 -3.97
N THR A 647 17.04 0.07 -2.82
CA THR A 647 18.27 0.28 -2.04
C THR A 647 18.72 -1.02 -1.36
N SER A 648 17.81 -1.67 -0.60
CA SER A 648 18.07 -2.93 0.11
C SER A 648 18.54 -4.05 -0.82
N TRP A 649 17.92 -4.16 -2.00
CA TRP A 649 18.25 -5.17 -3.01
C TRP A 649 19.34 -4.73 -4.00
N ARG A 650 19.90 -3.52 -3.84
CA ARG A 650 20.91 -2.92 -4.76
C ARG A 650 20.48 -2.97 -6.23
N MET A 651 19.23 -2.59 -6.52
CA MET A 651 18.70 -2.54 -7.88
C MET A 651 19.16 -1.27 -8.62
N THR A 652 19.47 -1.42 -9.91
CA THR A 652 19.47 -0.31 -10.86
C THR A 652 18.03 0.13 -11.16
N ASP A 653 17.83 1.35 -11.65
CA ASP A 653 16.49 1.84 -12.01
C ASP A 653 15.85 0.99 -13.13
N GLU A 654 16.65 0.49 -14.07
CA GLU A 654 16.20 -0.46 -15.09
C GLU A 654 15.71 -1.79 -14.50
N GLN A 655 16.37 -2.33 -13.47
CA GLN A 655 15.90 -3.53 -12.78
C GLN A 655 14.57 -3.29 -12.04
N VAL A 656 14.35 -2.10 -11.47
CA VAL A 656 13.06 -1.76 -10.83
C VAL A 656 11.95 -1.72 -11.88
N LEU A 657 12.15 -1.01 -12.99
CA LEU A 657 11.18 -0.93 -14.08
C LEU A 657 10.95 -2.29 -14.77
N SER A 658 11.98 -3.15 -14.81
CA SER A 658 11.89 -4.54 -15.29
C SER A 658 11.10 -5.43 -14.34
N ASN A 659 11.28 -5.29 -13.02
CA ASN A 659 10.49 -6.02 -12.02
C ASN A 659 8.99 -5.65 -12.13
N ILE A 660 8.66 -4.35 -12.21
CA ILE A 660 7.27 -3.89 -12.45
C ILE A 660 6.70 -4.48 -13.76
N GLN A 661 7.51 -4.64 -14.81
CA GLN A 661 7.06 -5.31 -16.03
C GLN A 661 6.79 -6.81 -15.80
N LYS A 662 7.71 -7.53 -15.15
CA LYS A 662 7.55 -8.95 -14.84
C LYS A 662 6.32 -9.24 -13.98
N LEU A 663 5.96 -8.33 -13.06
CA LEU A 663 4.71 -8.41 -12.29
C LEU A 663 3.48 -8.32 -13.18
N ALA A 664 3.46 -7.39 -14.14
CA ALA A 664 2.37 -7.28 -15.10
C ALA A 664 2.29 -8.51 -16.04
N ASP A 665 3.43 -9.06 -16.43
CA ASP A 665 3.49 -10.25 -17.28
C ASP A 665 3.03 -11.51 -16.53
N LEU A 666 3.44 -11.67 -15.26
CA LEU A 666 2.97 -12.70 -14.33
C LEU A 666 1.46 -12.62 -14.13
N ALA A 667 0.91 -11.42 -13.90
CA ALA A 667 -0.53 -11.18 -13.78
C ALA A 667 -1.31 -11.61 -15.03
N ARG A 668 -0.79 -11.30 -16.23
CA ARG A 668 -1.37 -11.73 -17.51
C ARG A 668 -1.32 -13.25 -17.69
N GLU A 669 -0.21 -13.90 -17.33
CA GLU A 669 -0.05 -15.36 -17.46
C GLU A 669 -0.94 -16.14 -16.47
N VAL A 670 -1.03 -15.67 -15.23
CA VAL A 670 -1.86 -16.29 -14.18
C VAL A 670 -3.34 -15.94 -14.36
N GLY A 671 -3.65 -14.82 -15.01
CA GLY A 671 -5.01 -14.34 -15.26
C GLY A 671 -5.66 -13.68 -14.04
N LYS A 672 -4.86 -13.01 -13.20
CA LYS A 672 -5.27 -12.37 -11.93
C LYS A 672 -4.72 -10.95 -11.85
N PRO A 673 -5.39 -9.99 -11.18
CA PRO A 673 -4.85 -8.64 -11.00
C PRO A 673 -3.59 -8.67 -10.13
N ALA A 674 -2.65 -7.77 -10.44
CA ALA A 674 -1.53 -7.46 -9.59
C ALA A 674 -1.67 -6.09 -8.92
N TYR A 675 -0.97 -5.94 -7.81
CA TYR A 675 -0.73 -4.66 -7.14
C TYR A 675 0.69 -4.61 -6.59
N ILE A 676 1.24 -3.40 -6.52
CA ILE A 676 2.47 -3.14 -5.77
C ILE A 676 2.03 -2.79 -4.34
N GLY A 677 2.34 -3.67 -3.39
CA GLY A 677 1.96 -3.60 -1.98
C GLY A 677 2.87 -2.69 -1.16
N GLU A 678 4.17 -2.66 -1.49
CA GLU A 678 5.15 -1.74 -0.92
C GLU A 678 6.17 -1.33 -1.99
N LEU A 679 6.54 -0.06 -2.01
CA LEU A 679 7.65 0.46 -2.81
C LEU A 679 8.04 1.83 -2.25
N GLY A 680 9.34 2.13 -2.22
CA GLY A 680 9.81 3.43 -1.77
C GLY A 680 11.30 3.68 -2.05
N TRP A 681 11.74 4.92 -1.80
CA TRP A 681 13.15 5.31 -1.79
C TRP A 681 13.43 6.11 -0.51
N PRO A 682 14.45 5.76 0.30
CA PRO A 682 14.66 6.39 1.59
C PRO A 682 15.39 7.74 1.46
N ALA A 683 15.02 8.73 2.28
CA ALA A 683 15.55 10.09 2.24
C ALA A 683 17.04 10.22 2.66
N HIS A 684 17.58 9.17 3.26
CA HIS A 684 19.00 9.08 3.64
C HIS A 684 19.89 8.46 2.56
N ALA A 685 19.35 8.01 1.42
CA ALA A 685 20.14 7.46 0.32
C ALA A 685 20.09 8.35 -0.94
N GLN A 686 21.25 8.62 -1.54
CA GLN A 686 21.38 9.31 -2.82
C GLN A 686 22.05 8.38 -3.84
N ARG A 687 21.36 8.02 -4.92
CA ARG A 687 21.93 7.21 -6.02
C ARG A 687 23.02 8.01 -6.72
N THR A 688 24.15 7.36 -7.00
CA THR A 688 25.27 7.96 -7.75
C THR A 688 25.30 7.43 -9.19
N THR A 689 25.51 6.13 -9.36
CA THR A 689 25.56 5.47 -10.69
C THR A 689 25.16 4.00 -10.57
N GLY A 690 24.28 3.54 -11.47
CA GLY A 690 23.81 2.14 -11.47
C GLY A 690 23.11 1.79 -10.15
N SER A 691 23.53 0.71 -9.50
CA SER A 691 23.03 0.29 -8.18
C SER A 691 23.74 0.96 -6.99
N ASN A 692 24.74 1.81 -7.25
CA ASN A 692 25.48 2.47 -6.17
C ASN A 692 24.75 3.71 -5.66
N PHE A 693 24.81 3.89 -4.35
CA PHE A 693 24.31 5.06 -3.63
C PHE A 693 25.31 5.42 -2.52
N ILE A 694 25.21 6.66 -2.05
CA ILE A 694 25.86 7.14 -0.83
C ILE A 694 24.78 7.38 0.24
N GLU A 695 25.18 7.20 1.50
CA GLU A 695 24.31 7.33 2.67
C GLU A 695 24.57 8.64 3.41
N LEU A 696 23.52 9.26 3.97
CA LEU A 696 23.59 10.55 4.69
C LEU A 696 24.58 10.52 5.87
N SER A 697 24.78 9.35 6.49
CA SER A 697 25.77 9.13 7.57
C SER A 697 27.22 9.41 7.16
N SER A 698 27.49 9.66 5.88
CA SER A 698 28.78 10.12 5.36
C SER A 698 29.04 11.62 5.60
N PHE A 699 28.04 12.37 6.07
CA PHE A 699 28.08 13.83 6.22
C PHE A 699 27.78 14.25 7.67
N THR A 700 28.48 15.28 8.16
CA THR A 700 28.34 15.79 9.55
C THR A 700 28.15 17.31 9.64
N ASP A 701 28.28 18.04 8.53
CA ASP A 701 27.99 19.47 8.45
C ASP A 701 26.53 19.68 8.01
N GLN A 702 25.82 20.61 8.67
CA GLN A 702 24.38 20.79 8.42
C GLN A 702 24.08 21.29 7.00
N ALA A 703 24.94 22.10 6.38
CA ALA A 703 24.71 22.54 4.99
C ALA A 703 24.94 21.40 3.99
N ALA A 704 25.90 20.51 4.27
CA ALA A 704 26.08 19.28 3.51
C ALA A 704 24.90 18.30 3.67
N VAL A 705 24.35 18.18 4.89
CA VAL A 705 23.13 17.40 5.18
C VAL A 705 21.90 17.95 4.45
N ASP A 706 21.62 19.25 4.56
CA ASP A 706 20.50 19.91 3.86
C ASP A 706 20.62 19.72 2.32
N SER A 707 21.84 19.86 1.78
CA SER A 707 22.14 19.65 0.36
C SER A 707 21.94 18.20 -0.08
N PHE A 708 22.39 17.22 0.71
CA PHE A 708 22.17 15.81 0.46
C PHE A 708 20.68 15.46 0.41
N VAL A 709 19.92 15.87 1.44
CA VAL A 709 18.49 15.57 1.56
C VAL A 709 17.70 16.18 0.40
N SER A 710 18.06 17.40 -0.02
CA SER A 710 17.48 18.03 -1.21
C SER A 710 17.67 17.21 -2.49
N ILE A 711 18.87 16.64 -2.70
CA ILE A 711 19.11 15.76 -3.85
C ILE A 711 18.36 14.43 -3.69
N SER A 712 18.38 13.81 -2.51
CA SER A 712 17.72 12.52 -2.25
C SER A 712 16.20 12.59 -2.41
N LEU A 713 15.54 13.61 -1.86
CA LEU A 713 14.09 13.80 -2.00
C LEU A 713 13.68 14.17 -3.44
N THR A 714 14.52 14.92 -4.16
CA THR A 714 14.33 15.16 -5.61
C THR A 714 14.45 13.85 -6.40
N GLN A 715 15.45 13.01 -6.09
CA GLN A 715 15.61 11.69 -6.70
C GLN A 715 14.40 10.79 -6.41
N ARG A 716 13.94 10.71 -5.15
CA ARG A 716 12.72 10.00 -4.73
C ARG A 716 11.52 10.40 -5.59
N ALA A 717 11.24 11.70 -5.75
CA ALA A 717 10.08 12.15 -6.52
C ALA A 717 10.17 11.71 -8.01
N ASN A 718 11.36 11.82 -8.62
CA ASN A 718 11.60 11.35 -9.98
C ASN A 718 11.44 9.84 -10.13
N TYR A 719 11.92 9.05 -9.16
CA TYR A 719 11.74 7.61 -9.14
C TYR A 719 10.27 7.23 -9.04
N MET A 720 9.54 7.83 -8.10
CA MET A 720 8.10 7.60 -7.92
C MET A 720 7.32 7.89 -9.21
N GLU A 721 7.58 9.02 -9.89
CA GLU A 721 6.95 9.33 -11.18
C GLU A 721 7.25 8.24 -12.22
N SER A 722 8.50 7.76 -12.31
CA SER A 722 8.88 6.70 -13.25
C SER A 722 8.20 5.35 -12.95
N TRP A 723 8.07 5.00 -11.67
CA TRP A 723 7.46 3.75 -11.21
C TRP A 723 5.95 3.76 -11.44
N TYR A 724 5.29 4.87 -11.09
CA TYR A 724 3.88 5.10 -11.40
C TYR A 724 3.62 5.11 -12.90
N ALA A 725 4.44 5.78 -13.71
CA ALA A 725 4.30 5.77 -15.17
C ALA A 725 4.38 4.34 -15.72
N LYS A 726 5.28 3.51 -15.19
CA LYS A 726 5.43 2.10 -15.58
C LYS A 726 4.27 1.21 -15.14
N ALA A 727 3.73 1.42 -13.94
CA ALA A 727 2.54 0.73 -13.45
C ALA A 727 1.28 1.16 -14.25
N TYR A 728 1.10 2.46 -14.49
CA TYR A 728 -0.02 3.01 -15.27
C TYR A 728 0.01 2.61 -16.76
N ALA A 729 1.20 2.42 -17.33
CA ALA A 729 1.36 1.82 -18.66
C ALA A 729 0.83 0.36 -18.67
N ASN A 730 1.05 -0.39 -17.59
CA ASN A 730 0.59 -1.77 -17.38
C ASN A 730 -0.74 -1.87 -16.59
N LYS A 731 -1.57 -0.81 -16.58
CA LYS A 731 -2.87 -0.80 -15.86
C LYS A 731 -3.85 -1.89 -16.30
N ASP A 732 -3.63 -2.52 -17.46
CA ASP A 732 -4.38 -3.70 -17.89
C ASP A 732 -4.19 -4.92 -16.97
N ALA A 733 -3.11 -4.92 -16.17
CA ALA A 733 -2.75 -6.00 -15.25
C ALA A 733 -2.35 -5.53 -13.83
N ILE A 734 -1.80 -4.32 -13.67
CA ILE A 734 -1.48 -3.71 -12.37
C ILE A 734 -2.57 -2.70 -12.02
N GLY A 735 -3.55 -3.13 -11.21
CA GLY A 735 -4.68 -2.30 -10.80
C GLY A 735 -4.43 -1.45 -9.55
N GLY A 736 -3.33 -1.72 -8.82
CA GLY A 736 -3.06 -1.11 -7.52
C GLY A 736 -1.61 -0.72 -7.27
N PHE A 737 -1.41 0.38 -6.55
CA PHE A 737 -0.09 0.88 -6.15
C PHE A 737 -0.13 1.48 -4.75
N LEU A 738 0.72 0.98 -3.85
CA LEU A 738 0.76 1.32 -2.43
C LEU A 738 2.21 1.66 -2.05
N ILE A 739 2.46 2.93 -1.75
CA ILE A 739 3.81 3.38 -1.39
C ILE A 739 4.09 3.11 0.09
N TRP A 740 5.34 2.86 0.43
CA TRP A 740 5.83 2.84 1.80
C TRP A 740 6.60 4.15 2.11
N GLN A 741 6.18 5.01 3.05
CA GLN A 741 4.83 5.12 3.65
C GLN A 741 4.44 6.57 4.06
N LEU A 742 3.14 6.88 4.05
CA LEU A 742 2.57 8.16 4.49
C LEU A 742 2.59 8.25 6.02
N SER A 743 3.36 9.19 6.57
CA SER A 743 3.61 9.29 8.01
C SER A 743 2.37 9.64 8.86
N GLY A 744 1.32 10.27 8.32
CA GLY A 744 0.18 10.69 9.13
C GLY A 744 0.63 11.67 10.22
N LYS A 745 0.55 11.29 11.50
CA LYS A 745 1.06 12.04 12.67
C LYS A 745 2.27 11.40 13.36
N GLU A 746 2.88 10.39 12.75
CA GLU A 746 4.08 9.69 13.23
C GLU A 746 5.34 10.54 13.00
N TRP A 747 5.38 11.71 13.63
CA TRP A 747 6.39 12.75 13.39
C TRP A 747 7.28 12.82 14.63
N GLY A 748 8.24 11.90 14.72
CA GLY A 748 9.13 11.82 15.86
C GLY A 748 10.45 11.16 15.51
N ASN A 749 11.44 11.44 16.36
CA ASN A 749 12.75 10.80 16.34
C ASN A 749 13.01 10.20 17.72
N GLY A 750 13.31 8.91 17.77
CA GLY A 750 13.96 8.29 18.91
C GLY A 750 15.40 8.74 18.98
N GLY A 751 15.83 9.17 20.16
CA GLY A 751 17.22 9.50 20.44
C GLY A 751 17.67 8.93 21.78
N THR A 752 18.85 8.34 21.83
CA THR A 752 19.55 8.12 23.11
C THR A 752 19.90 9.48 23.75
N PRO A 753 19.85 9.62 25.09
CA PRO A 753 19.92 8.56 26.11
C PRO A 753 18.60 7.83 26.40
N LEU A 754 17.48 8.14 25.73
CA LEU A 754 16.23 7.38 25.84
C LEU A 754 16.27 6.06 25.05
N ARG A 755 17.06 5.11 25.55
CA ARG A 755 16.86 3.64 25.46
C ARG A 755 16.58 3.01 24.07
N GLY A 756 17.20 3.50 22.99
CA GLY A 756 17.49 2.69 21.80
C GLY A 756 16.29 1.99 21.13
N CYS A 757 15.11 2.61 21.13
CA CYS A 757 13.96 2.10 20.39
C CYS A 757 13.99 2.60 18.94
N GLN A 758 13.97 1.68 17.97
CA GLN A 758 13.93 1.96 16.52
C GLN A 758 12.62 2.66 16.07
N TRP A 759 11.67 2.79 16.99
CA TRP A 759 10.33 3.31 16.75
C TRP A 759 10.00 4.30 17.88
N CYS A 760 10.09 5.63 17.68
CA CYS A 760 9.78 6.68 18.67
C CYS A 760 9.08 7.94 18.09
N ALA A 761 7.74 8.02 18.19
CA ALA A 761 6.94 9.18 17.78
C ALA A 761 5.60 9.30 18.53
N GLY A 762 5.22 10.55 18.83
CA GLY A 762 3.93 10.96 19.38
C GLY A 762 3.26 12.04 18.52
N PRO A 763 2.06 12.52 18.88
CA PRO A 763 1.39 13.59 18.15
C PRO A 763 2.16 14.92 18.23
N TYR A 764 2.17 15.66 17.12
CA TYR A 764 2.74 17.01 16.93
C TYR A 764 3.49 17.65 18.11
N GLY A 765 4.82 17.66 18.04
CA GLY A 765 5.67 18.57 18.83
C GLY A 765 5.80 18.27 20.32
N GLU A 766 5.02 17.33 20.89
CA GLU A 766 5.07 16.99 22.31
C GLU A 766 6.07 15.84 22.59
N PRO A 767 7.10 16.04 23.44
CA PRO A 767 8.03 15.00 23.88
C PRO A 767 7.37 14.00 24.84
N THR A 768 6.38 13.24 24.37
CA THR A 768 5.69 12.24 25.18
C THR A 768 6.60 11.05 25.45
N GLY A 769 7.07 10.90 26.70
CA GLY A 769 8.01 9.87 27.15
C GLY A 769 7.46 8.44 27.18
N GLY A 770 6.80 7.99 26.10
CA GLY A 770 6.17 6.66 26.03
C GLY A 770 5.53 6.24 24.69
N TRP A 771 5.85 6.85 23.54
CA TRP A 771 5.15 6.55 22.26
C TRP A 771 6.10 6.35 21.06
N SER A 772 5.80 5.35 20.23
CA SER A 772 6.69 4.75 19.21
C SER A 772 6.36 5.00 17.71
N GLY A 773 7.32 5.27 16.81
CA GLY A 773 7.06 5.45 15.37
C GLY A 773 8.28 5.45 14.43
N ASN A 774 8.06 5.17 13.14
CA ASN A 774 9.03 4.77 12.11
C ASN A 774 10.23 5.72 11.85
N HIS A 775 11.42 5.14 11.74
CA HIS A 775 12.69 5.82 11.40
C HIS A 775 13.46 5.16 10.23
N ASP A 776 12.81 4.35 9.39
CA ASP A 776 13.43 3.72 8.22
C ASP A 776 13.77 4.73 7.09
N GLY A 777 13.31 5.98 7.18
CA GLY A 777 13.59 7.05 6.23
C GLY A 777 12.76 7.00 4.94
N TYR A 778 11.83 6.06 4.80
CA TYR A 778 10.88 5.99 3.68
C TYR A 778 9.62 6.82 3.91
N GLN A 779 9.48 7.44 5.08
CA GLN A 779 8.38 8.36 5.40
C GLN A 779 8.29 9.46 4.35
N PHE A 780 7.06 9.80 3.95
CA PHE A 780 6.77 11.05 3.28
C PHE A 780 5.73 11.87 4.05
N TYR A 781 6.03 13.16 4.19
CA TYR A 781 5.27 14.08 5.02
C TYR A 781 4.44 15.02 4.15
N CYS A 782 3.20 14.64 3.86
CA CYS A 782 2.28 15.46 3.07
C CYS A 782 1.45 16.37 3.98
N ALA A 783 1.72 17.68 3.93
CA ALA A 783 0.97 18.70 4.65
C ALA A 783 -0.48 18.83 4.18
N LEU A 784 -1.37 19.16 5.12
CA LEU A 784 -2.78 19.48 4.89
C LEU A 784 -3.00 20.97 4.59
N ASN A 785 -2.09 21.84 5.03
CA ASN A 785 -2.20 23.30 4.89
C ASN A 785 -0.82 23.99 4.95
N GLU A 786 -0.79 25.29 4.65
CA GLU A 786 0.44 26.09 4.61
C GLU A 786 1.13 26.26 5.98
N ALA A 787 0.39 26.21 7.08
CA ALA A 787 1.00 26.30 8.42
C ALA A 787 1.86 25.06 8.71
N GLU A 788 1.40 23.86 8.33
CA GLU A 788 2.20 22.63 8.46
C GLU A 788 3.45 22.64 7.57
N MET A 789 3.38 23.24 6.37
CA MET A 789 4.53 23.39 5.47
C MET A 789 5.66 24.24 6.06
N SER A 790 5.35 25.11 7.03
CA SER A 790 6.33 26.00 7.68
C SER A 790 7.12 25.36 8.83
N LEU A 791 6.80 24.12 9.20
CA LEU A 791 7.35 23.45 10.38
C LEU A 791 8.69 22.78 10.06
N THR A 792 9.74 23.22 10.76
CA THR A 792 11.13 22.77 10.54
C THR A 792 11.78 22.09 11.76
N GLN A 793 11.08 22.05 12.90
CA GLN A 793 11.59 21.58 14.20
C GLN A 793 10.77 20.38 14.74
N LEU A 794 10.50 19.41 13.87
CA LEU A 794 9.68 18.25 14.20
C LEU A 794 10.57 17.04 14.49
N GLY A 795 10.30 16.39 15.62
CA GLY A 795 11.15 15.34 16.18
C GLY A 795 12.36 15.85 16.97
N ALA A 796 13.05 14.95 17.66
CA ALA A 796 14.24 15.28 18.45
C ALA A 796 15.45 15.63 17.55
N LEU A 797 16.30 16.54 18.05
CA LEU A 797 17.59 16.89 17.44
C LEU A 797 18.49 15.64 17.33
N GLY A 798 19.21 15.49 16.21
CA GLY A 798 20.26 14.50 16.02
C GLY A 798 19.83 13.10 15.57
N SER A 799 18.59 12.87 15.12
CA SER A 799 18.15 11.50 14.76
C SER A 799 17.11 11.35 13.63
N ASN A 800 16.75 12.38 12.85
CA ASN A 800 15.99 12.11 11.60
C ASN A 800 16.89 11.39 10.59
N LYS A 801 16.29 10.60 9.69
CA LYS A 801 16.93 10.19 8.42
C LYS A 801 17.11 11.36 7.42
N GLU A 802 16.75 12.57 7.82
CA GLU A 802 16.96 13.84 7.12
C GLU A 802 17.88 14.81 7.91
N GLY A 803 18.51 14.35 8.99
CA GLY A 803 19.37 15.16 9.87
C GLY A 803 18.63 15.80 11.05
N ASP A 804 18.87 17.09 11.32
CA ASP A 804 18.25 17.82 12.43
C ASP A 804 16.89 18.46 12.07
N LYS A 805 16.43 18.34 10.82
CA LYS A 805 15.22 18.99 10.30
C LYS A 805 14.45 18.01 9.41
N ILE A 806 13.12 18.12 9.40
CA ILE A 806 12.26 17.50 8.38
C ILE A 806 12.00 18.55 7.29
N HIS A 807 12.26 18.20 6.03
CA HIS A 807 12.19 19.16 4.91
C HIS A 807 10.82 19.09 4.22
N MET A 808 9.76 19.55 4.91
CA MET A 808 8.36 19.47 4.47
C MET A 808 8.12 19.99 3.04
N ASP A 809 8.84 21.04 2.64
CA ASP A 809 8.83 21.62 1.29
C ASP A 809 9.35 20.67 0.22
N LEU A 810 10.36 19.86 0.53
CA LEU A 810 11.00 18.92 -0.39
C LEU A 810 10.17 17.62 -0.54
N HIS A 811 9.45 17.20 0.52
CA HIS A 811 8.49 16.09 0.44
C HIS A 811 7.29 16.38 -0.47
N LYS A 812 6.95 17.67 -0.66
CA LYS A 812 5.82 18.10 -1.50
C LYS A 812 5.89 17.52 -2.92
N LEU A 813 7.09 17.39 -3.49
CA LEU A 813 7.28 16.83 -4.84
C LEU A 813 6.74 15.40 -4.95
N SER A 814 7.04 14.54 -3.99
CA SER A 814 6.48 13.18 -3.91
C SER A 814 4.96 13.21 -3.72
N CYS A 815 4.45 14.08 -2.84
CA CYS A 815 3.01 14.24 -2.58
C CYS A 815 2.23 14.67 -3.83
N ASP A 816 2.78 15.58 -4.63
CA ASP A 816 2.19 16.05 -5.88
C ASP A 816 2.13 14.93 -6.93
N VAL A 817 3.20 14.13 -7.07
CA VAL A 817 3.23 12.93 -7.94
C VAL A 817 2.14 11.94 -7.53
N MET A 818 2.05 11.59 -6.24
CA MET A 818 1.01 10.70 -5.73
C MET A 818 -0.40 11.20 -6.06
N LYS A 819 -0.68 12.46 -5.76
CA LYS A 819 -1.99 13.09 -6.01
C LYS A 819 -2.34 13.15 -7.50
N ALA A 820 -1.34 13.35 -8.37
CA ALA A 820 -1.53 13.30 -9.82
C ALA A 820 -1.92 11.89 -10.30
N TYR A 821 -1.30 10.83 -9.78
CA TYR A 821 -1.68 9.46 -10.13
C TYR A 821 -3.01 9.02 -9.52
N SER A 822 -3.35 9.45 -8.29
CA SER A 822 -4.70 9.29 -7.74
C SER A 822 -5.77 9.85 -8.70
N GLY A 823 -5.55 11.08 -9.22
CA GLY A 823 -6.40 11.69 -10.24
C GLY A 823 -6.46 10.90 -11.55
N LYS A 824 -5.32 10.41 -12.06
CA LYS A 824 -5.26 9.56 -13.27
C LYS A 824 -6.08 8.27 -13.08
N TYR A 825 -5.89 7.55 -11.97
CA TYR A 825 -6.63 6.32 -11.69
C TYR A 825 -8.13 6.58 -11.48
N ARG A 826 -8.52 7.65 -10.77
CA ARG A 826 -9.93 8.08 -10.63
C ARG A 826 -10.59 8.40 -11.98
N SER A 827 -9.84 8.88 -12.98
CA SER A 827 -10.38 9.12 -14.32
C SER A 827 -10.70 7.84 -15.11
N LEU A 828 -10.11 6.70 -14.73
CA LEU A 828 -10.38 5.38 -15.33
C LEU A 828 -11.60 4.66 -14.71
N MET A 829 -12.17 5.20 -13.63
CA MET A 829 -13.31 4.64 -12.90
C MET A 829 -14.63 5.40 -13.12
N GLN A 830 -14.62 6.44 -13.96
CA GLN A 830 -15.79 7.25 -14.30
C GLN A 830 -16.51 6.66 -15.51
#